data_AF-A0A151EK80-F1
#
_entry.id   AF-A0A151EK80-F1
#
_cell.length_a   1.000
_cell.length_b   1.000
_cell.length_c   1.000
_cell.angle_alpha   90.00
_cell.angle_beta   90.00
_cell.angle_gamma   90.00
#
_symmetry.space_group_name_H-M   'P 1'
#
loop_
_entity.id
_entity.type
_entity.pdbx_description
1 polymer ?
#
loop_
_entity_poly.entity_id
_entity_poly.type
_entity_poly.pdbx_seq_one_letter_code
_entity_poly.pdbx_strand_id
1 'polypeptide(L)'
;MKTNSVSTLVLLLILSVSMAAASLEPDSFSVDYEFEAVQVEGQWMIKDTLLREIPGEPLMPYKPAQILLPQGSEVTEISILASEPYIEEGFDIPWGQVPSTLTDAESAERVDRNPEIYSSDDWYLGTLYEFVSVGSFRGYDILCINLFPVDYRPLSRTVKFHEKMTVVVHYREGTPNNMCRNSEEDRMAVSGMVNNVGNLQTYAEVTDQSVPYLPGGPYEYVIITNDSLEPKFQQLANWKANFVNGATVVTTSWIYSEFSGQDNPEKIRKFIRAAYFSWNTTYCLLGGDVSVVPYRGFYAVVQDDIDYDMAADMYYGCLDGTFNADGDWKWAEPEDGVDWLEEVFVGRAPVWLGIEAQNFVNKVIAYEQAAREKVIQFHASYFKSGNDPDTRQISQDCYQWIPPDYTIKELFETDGKVTKSIWRSAWNGTYGGPPYYPPLIFQHAGHGETQVYHINYENGGTVSWYNWDVPSLTNTGFWPVHTSVACICGEFEASDCLAEAYVKDDCGAIACLMNDNFGWYSTLDASMYSGEFVEMQFRALFSDGKEHLGELLNQSKAYLMCSAMGNCVYRWCYYEINLIGDPETPILTRRTQPPGDSLTITSPPNNATVYGTFRITTHVTGEAINNVEFWINDILKYTDTSYPYRYYWNTTSYPEDEDVTIAVKGYDGSTLVDSDTATVTVNNYFIFIARPSDEEEISGWVTIKTETRGVDMVKFYIDGVHKKTDYTAPFQYLWNTNEYPNGEHTILAKGYSSGQFIGQHEVTPIVENTPPCLGTAFVSLLVLLGAVGIYRRR
;
A
#
# COMPACT_ATOMS: atom_id res chain seq x y z
N MET A 1 79.77 -13.70 2.22
CA MET A 1 80.07 -12.26 1.97
C MET A 1 78.79 -11.61 1.47
N LYS A 2 78.22 -10.63 2.22
CA LYS A 2 77.23 -9.58 1.81
C LYS A 2 75.92 -10.02 1.11
N THR A 3 74.70 -9.45 1.26
CA THR A 3 73.98 -8.48 2.14
C THR A 3 72.54 -8.37 1.56
N ASN A 4 71.39 -8.28 2.24
CA ASN A 4 70.96 -8.29 3.65
C ASN A 4 69.78 -9.32 3.79
N SER A 5 68.74 -9.29 4.65
CA SER A 5 68.27 -8.43 5.77
C SER A 5 67.40 -9.29 6.72
N VAL A 6 67.67 -9.30 8.03
CA VAL A 6 66.94 -8.61 9.12
C VAL A 6 65.47 -9.01 9.28
N SER A 7 65.18 -9.68 10.40
CA SER A 7 63.86 -10.01 10.92
C SER A 7 63.65 -9.36 12.30
N THR A 8 62.42 -9.47 12.81
CA THR A 8 62.06 -9.47 14.25
C THR A 8 61.70 -8.13 14.92
N LEU A 9 60.39 -7.97 15.12
CA LEU A 9 59.70 -7.67 16.39
C LEU A 9 60.40 -6.70 17.39
N VAL A 10 59.79 -5.52 17.60
CA VAL A 10 60.05 -4.67 18.79
C VAL A 10 58.73 -4.30 19.45
N LEU A 11 58.53 -4.83 20.66
CA LEU A 11 57.51 -4.39 21.60
C LEU A 11 57.91 -3.00 22.13
N LEU A 12 57.00 -2.02 22.11
CA LEU A 12 57.27 -0.68 22.64
C LEU A 12 56.21 -0.27 23.66
N LEU A 13 56.56 -0.38 24.94
CA LEU A 13 55.85 0.29 26.02
C LEU A 13 55.84 1.79 25.76
N ILE A 14 54.67 2.42 25.77
CA ILE A 14 54.55 3.86 25.96
C ILE A 14 54.24 4.10 27.44
N LEU A 15 55.23 4.61 28.17
CA LEU A 15 55.02 5.12 29.52
C LEU A 15 54.13 6.37 29.46
N SER A 16 53.27 6.49 30.45
CA SER A 16 52.46 7.67 30.72
C SER A 16 53.27 8.96 30.78
N VAL A 17 53.05 9.86 29.82
CA VAL A 17 53.29 11.30 29.98
C VAL A 17 51.94 11.98 29.84
N SER A 18 51.41 12.47 30.97
CA SER A 18 50.13 13.16 31.02
C SER A 18 50.22 14.53 30.35
N MET A 19 49.87 14.60 29.07
CA MET A 19 49.21 15.79 28.53
C MET A 19 47.72 15.50 28.52
N ALA A 20 46.95 16.28 29.26
CA ALA A 20 45.50 16.28 29.17
C ALA A 20 45.08 16.96 27.86
N ALA A 21 45.26 16.26 26.74
CA ALA A 21 44.29 16.38 25.66
C ALA A 21 42.99 15.80 26.22
N ALA A 22 41.91 16.58 26.21
CA ALA A 22 40.58 16.02 26.39
C ALA A 22 40.29 15.19 25.14
N SER A 23 40.60 13.89 25.19
CA SER A 23 39.91 12.93 24.34
C SER A 23 38.44 13.02 24.71
N LEU A 24 37.64 13.62 23.82
CA LEU A 24 36.24 13.26 23.74
C LEU A 24 36.22 11.74 23.59
N GLU A 25 35.67 11.04 24.58
CA GLU A 25 35.30 9.64 24.35
C GLU A 25 34.28 9.66 23.20
N PRO A 26 34.41 8.77 22.19
CA PRO A 26 33.45 8.73 21.10
C PRO A 26 32.06 8.51 21.69
N ASP A 27 31.09 9.28 21.21
CA ASP A 27 29.70 9.11 21.62
C ASP A 27 29.27 7.67 21.31
N SER A 28 28.37 7.12 22.12
CA SER A 28 27.96 5.74 21.97
C SER A 28 26.50 5.52 22.36
N PHE A 29 25.91 4.52 21.73
CA PHE A 29 24.59 4.00 22.08
C PHE A 29 24.62 2.47 22.02
N SER A 30 23.60 1.83 22.58
CA SER A 30 23.52 0.37 22.66
C SER A 30 22.17 -0.18 22.20
N VAL A 31 22.19 -1.40 21.68
CA VAL A 31 21.00 -2.15 21.23
C VAL A 31 21.07 -3.56 21.81
N ASP A 32 19.99 -3.99 22.48
CA ASP A 32 19.91 -5.28 23.14
C ASP A 32 19.23 -6.33 22.24
N TYR A 33 19.79 -7.54 22.22
CA TYR A 33 19.29 -8.70 21.48
C TYR A 33 19.13 -9.89 22.45
N GLU A 34 18.02 -10.60 22.32
CA GLU A 34 17.74 -11.84 23.03
C GLU A 34 17.58 -12.99 22.03
N PHE A 35 18.03 -14.18 22.40
CA PHE A 35 18.06 -15.37 21.56
C PHE A 35 17.36 -16.52 22.28
N GLU A 36 16.41 -17.16 21.61
CA GLU A 36 15.67 -18.31 22.15
C GLU A 36 16.08 -19.58 21.41
N ALA A 37 16.67 -20.54 22.14
CA ALA A 37 16.93 -21.88 21.62
C ALA A 37 15.65 -22.72 21.66
N VAL A 38 15.27 -23.30 20.52
CA VAL A 38 14.05 -24.10 20.34
C VAL A 38 14.35 -25.44 19.68
N GLN A 39 13.46 -26.41 19.88
CA GLN A 39 13.55 -27.70 19.22
C GLN A 39 12.50 -27.80 18.11
N VAL A 40 12.94 -27.95 16.86
CA VAL A 40 12.10 -28.12 15.67
C VAL A 40 12.47 -29.45 15.02
N GLU A 41 11.46 -30.30 14.80
CA GLU A 41 11.61 -31.69 14.29
C GLU A 41 12.65 -32.57 15.01
N GLY A 42 12.97 -32.23 16.26
CA GLY A 42 13.98 -32.91 17.07
C GLY A 42 15.38 -32.28 17.03
N GLN A 43 15.64 -31.36 16.10
CA GLN A 43 16.89 -30.58 16.03
C GLN A 43 16.80 -29.30 16.87
N TRP A 44 17.93 -28.83 17.38
CA TRP A 44 18.01 -27.54 18.07
C TRP A 44 18.31 -26.42 17.08
N MET A 45 17.54 -25.35 17.14
CA MET A 45 17.71 -24.12 16.35
C MET A 45 17.64 -22.91 17.27
N ILE A 46 18.17 -21.77 16.82
CA ILE A 46 17.92 -20.47 17.45
C ILE A 46 16.81 -19.77 16.65
N LYS A 47 15.83 -19.18 17.33
CA LYS A 47 14.81 -18.38 16.65
C LYS A 47 15.39 -17.12 16.01
N ASP A 48 14.78 -16.72 14.89
CA ASP A 48 15.09 -15.48 14.18
C ASP A 48 16.58 -15.34 13.82
N THR A 49 17.20 -16.46 13.43
CA THR A 49 18.57 -16.55 12.86
C THR A 49 18.54 -17.24 11.51
N LEU A 50 19.39 -16.80 10.60
CA LEU A 50 19.72 -17.47 9.33
C LEU A 50 20.89 -18.44 9.55
N LEU A 51 21.12 -19.36 8.61
CA LEU A 51 22.26 -20.29 8.66
C LEU A 51 23.40 -19.81 7.74
N ARG A 52 24.63 -19.78 8.26
CA ARG A 52 25.84 -19.55 7.48
C ARG A 52 26.31 -20.89 6.92
N GLU A 53 26.12 -21.08 5.62
CA GLU A 53 26.61 -22.23 4.87
C GLU A 53 27.95 -21.93 4.18
N ILE A 54 28.99 -22.69 4.52
CA ILE A 54 30.25 -22.73 3.78
C ILE A 54 30.61 -24.21 3.54
N PRO A 55 30.96 -24.64 2.30
CA PRO A 55 31.21 -26.03 1.97
C PRO A 55 32.23 -26.72 2.88
N GLY A 56 31.79 -27.78 3.57
CA GLY A 56 32.62 -28.57 4.49
C GLY A 56 32.76 -28.00 5.92
N GLU A 57 32.27 -26.79 6.19
CA GLU A 57 32.40 -26.11 7.49
C GLU A 57 31.10 -26.22 8.31
N PRO A 58 31.10 -26.10 9.65
CA PRO A 58 29.88 -26.17 10.46
C PRO A 58 28.80 -25.16 10.04
N LEU A 59 27.54 -25.59 9.96
CA LEU A 59 26.39 -24.69 9.76
C LEU A 59 26.15 -23.88 11.03
N MET A 60 26.51 -22.59 11.00
CA MET A 60 26.41 -21.72 12.18
C MET A 60 25.23 -20.75 12.06
N PRO A 61 24.35 -20.65 13.08
CA PRO A 61 23.27 -19.67 13.08
C PRO A 61 23.81 -18.26 13.35
N TYR A 62 23.30 -17.28 12.61
CA TYR A 62 23.59 -15.87 12.81
C TYR A 62 22.32 -15.02 12.72
N LYS A 63 22.29 -13.91 13.47
CA LYS A 63 21.21 -12.92 13.39
C LYS A 63 21.71 -11.68 12.65
N PRO A 64 21.17 -11.35 11.47
CA PRO A 64 21.41 -10.03 10.89
C PRO A 64 20.77 -8.96 11.77
N ALA A 65 21.50 -7.88 12.00
CA ALA A 65 21.11 -6.75 12.83
C ALA A 65 21.25 -5.44 12.04
N GLN A 66 20.15 -4.68 12.00
CA GLN A 66 20.01 -3.42 11.27
C GLN A 66 19.84 -2.30 12.29
N ILE A 67 20.90 -1.51 12.47
CA ILE A 67 21.03 -0.53 13.54
C ILE A 67 21.11 0.88 12.94
N LEU A 68 20.07 1.67 13.15
CA LEU A 68 20.03 3.08 12.76
C LEU A 68 21.12 3.87 13.50
N LEU A 69 22.00 4.53 12.76
CA LEU A 69 22.99 5.43 13.32
C LEU A 69 22.35 6.79 13.63
N PRO A 70 22.93 7.62 14.52
CA PRO A 70 22.58 9.04 14.59
C PRO A 70 22.90 9.74 13.27
N GLN A 71 22.07 10.70 12.84
CA GLN A 71 22.25 11.37 11.55
C GLN A 71 23.66 12.00 11.42
N GLY A 72 24.35 11.67 10.33
CA GLY A 72 25.69 12.20 10.06
C GLY A 72 26.74 11.74 11.08
N SER A 73 26.70 10.47 11.47
CA SER A 73 27.73 9.86 12.31
C SER A 73 28.53 8.80 11.57
N GLU A 74 29.80 8.66 11.93
CA GLU A 74 30.70 7.63 11.42
C GLU A 74 31.01 6.62 12.53
N VAL A 75 30.79 5.33 12.26
CA VAL A 75 31.15 4.25 13.19
C VAL A 75 32.67 4.20 13.36
N THR A 76 33.13 4.09 14.60
CA THR A 76 34.55 4.05 14.98
C THR A 76 34.94 2.73 15.63
N GLU A 77 34.06 2.14 16.44
CA GLU A 77 34.26 0.86 17.10
C GLU A 77 32.90 0.20 17.38
N ILE A 78 32.86 -1.13 17.33
CA ILE A 78 31.70 -1.94 17.72
C ILE A 78 32.19 -2.94 18.78
N SER A 79 31.49 -3.01 19.91
CA SER A 79 31.76 -4.03 20.94
C SER A 79 30.48 -4.77 21.32
N ILE A 80 30.64 -6.04 21.71
CA ILE A 80 29.52 -6.92 22.08
C ILE A 80 29.68 -7.31 23.55
N LEU A 81 28.66 -7.00 24.36
CA LEU A 81 28.54 -7.47 25.73
C LEU A 81 27.56 -8.65 25.75
N ALA A 82 28.08 -9.88 25.82
CA ALA A 82 27.25 -11.08 25.86
C ALA A 82 26.97 -11.55 27.29
N SER A 83 25.87 -12.29 27.47
CA SER A 83 25.58 -13.02 28.72
C SER A 83 26.66 -14.07 29.02
N GLU A 84 26.71 -14.54 30.26
CA GLU A 84 27.41 -15.80 30.56
C GLU A 84 26.89 -16.90 29.62
N PRO A 85 27.76 -17.70 28.97
CA PRO A 85 27.34 -18.69 28.01
C PRO A 85 26.84 -19.98 28.69
N TYR A 86 25.86 -20.60 28.06
CA TYR A 86 25.60 -22.03 28.23
C TYR A 86 26.66 -22.81 27.42
N ILE A 87 27.25 -23.84 28.03
CA ILE A 87 28.23 -24.71 27.38
C ILE A 87 27.76 -26.16 27.55
N GLU A 88 27.61 -26.88 26.44
CA GLU A 88 27.11 -28.26 26.44
C GLU A 88 27.84 -29.13 25.40
N GLU A 89 28.09 -30.38 25.74
CA GLU A 89 28.79 -31.37 24.91
C GLU A 89 27.80 -32.33 24.20
N GLY A 90 28.23 -32.92 23.09
CA GLY A 90 27.47 -33.97 22.39
C GLY A 90 26.68 -33.49 21.17
N PHE A 91 26.82 -32.22 20.76
CA PHE A 91 26.19 -31.66 19.58
C PHE A 91 27.01 -31.97 18.33
N ASP A 92 26.44 -32.72 17.38
CA ASP A 92 27.04 -32.92 16.06
C ASP A 92 26.36 -31.97 15.06
N ILE A 93 26.82 -30.72 14.99
CA ILE A 93 26.27 -29.72 14.06
C ILE A 93 26.53 -30.19 12.61
N PRO A 94 25.53 -30.13 11.71
CA PRO A 94 25.72 -30.40 10.29
C PRO A 94 26.77 -29.46 9.65
N TRP A 95 27.19 -29.78 8.43
CA TRP A 95 28.17 -28.98 7.70
C TRP A 95 27.61 -28.51 6.37
N GLY A 96 28.06 -27.34 5.95
CA GLY A 96 27.65 -26.70 4.73
C GLY A 96 27.98 -27.52 3.49
N GLN A 97 27.12 -27.43 2.50
CA GLN A 97 27.27 -28.05 1.21
C GLN A 97 27.57 -27.02 0.12
N VAL A 98 27.82 -27.52 -1.10
CA VAL A 98 28.07 -26.67 -2.26
C VAL A 98 26.72 -26.16 -2.78
N PRO A 99 26.58 -24.83 -3.03
CA PRO A 99 25.44 -24.27 -3.72
C PRO A 99 25.46 -24.67 -5.19
N SER A 100 24.28 -24.95 -5.75
CA SER A 100 24.10 -25.38 -7.14
C SER A 100 23.07 -24.49 -7.83
N THR A 101 23.28 -24.22 -9.12
CA THR A 101 22.21 -23.79 -10.01
C THR A 101 21.19 -24.92 -10.13
N LEU A 102 19.94 -24.60 -10.48
CA LEU A 102 18.98 -25.64 -10.87
C LEU A 102 19.41 -26.32 -12.18
N THR A 103 20.04 -25.58 -13.11
CA THR A 103 20.60 -26.08 -14.37
C THR A 103 21.53 -27.29 -14.16
N ASP A 104 22.40 -27.23 -13.15
CA ASP A 104 23.42 -28.25 -12.86
C ASP A 104 23.02 -29.21 -11.73
N ALA A 105 21.75 -29.18 -11.29
CA ALA A 105 21.27 -29.91 -10.12
C ALA A 105 21.55 -31.42 -10.17
N GLU A 106 21.49 -32.07 -11.34
CA GLU A 106 21.84 -33.49 -11.49
C GLU A 106 23.32 -33.77 -11.20
N SER A 107 24.23 -32.91 -11.66
CA SER A 107 25.67 -32.98 -11.43
C SER A 107 26.13 -32.53 -10.03
N ALA A 108 25.26 -31.88 -9.27
CA ALA A 108 25.61 -31.36 -7.94
C ALA A 108 25.91 -32.50 -6.93
N GLU A 109 27.15 -32.51 -6.42
CA GLU A 109 27.64 -33.47 -5.41
C GLU A 109 27.83 -32.80 -4.04
N ARG A 110 27.40 -33.49 -2.98
CA ARG A 110 27.64 -33.10 -1.58
C ARG A 110 29.11 -33.28 -1.21
N VAL A 111 29.63 -32.44 -0.32
CA VAL A 111 31.03 -32.46 0.14
C VAL A 111 31.18 -33.09 1.52
N ASP A 112 32.34 -33.69 1.77
CA ASP A 112 32.72 -34.18 3.10
C ASP A 112 33.06 -33.02 4.06
N ARG A 113 33.01 -33.30 5.36
CA ARG A 113 33.48 -32.39 6.42
C ARG A 113 34.94 -31.99 6.20
N ASN A 114 35.25 -30.69 6.31
CA ASN A 114 36.62 -30.19 6.25
C ASN A 114 37.45 -30.80 7.39
N PRO A 115 38.48 -31.62 7.11
CA PRO A 115 39.20 -32.36 8.14
C PRO A 115 40.07 -31.45 9.03
N GLU A 116 40.46 -30.27 8.58
CA GLU A 116 41.24 -29.33 9.38
C GLU A 116 40.38 -28.68 10.47
N ILE A 117 39.15 -28.28 10.12
CA ILE A 117 38.17 -27.74 11.07
C ILE A 117 37.67 -28.83 12.02
N TYR A 118 37.25 -29.98 11.47
CA TYR A 118 36.66 -31.06 12.26
C TYR A 118 37.66 -31.87 13.12
N SER A 119 38.97 -31.59 13.01
CA SER A 119 39.99 -32.10 13.93
C SER A 119 40.47 -31.08 14.96
N SER A 120 39.94 -29.85 14.97
CA SER A 120 40.26 -28.82 15.95
C SER A 120 39.28 -28.78 17.13
N ASP A 121 39.81 -28.45 18.31
CA ASP A 121 39.03 -28.14 19.53
C ASP A 121 39.03 -26.64 19.88
N ASP A 122 39.52 -25.81 18.97
CA ASP A 122 39.37 -24.35 19.09
C ASP A 122 37.92 -23.94 18.79
N TRP A 123 37.53 -22.77 19.29
CA TRP A 123 36.25 -22.16 18.94
C TRP A 123 36.24 -21.76 17.47
N TYR A 124 35.34 -22.35 16.69
CA TYR A 124 35.30 -22.25 15.24
C TYR A 124 35.13 -20.81 14.73
N LEU A 125 34.16 -20.06 15.28
CA LEU A 125 33.97 -18.66 14.88
C LEU A 125 34.94 -17.75 15.63
N GLY A 126 35.13 -17.97 16.94
CA GLY A 126 36.03 -17.18 17.78
C GLY A 126 35.64 -15.70 17.97
N THR A 127 34.56 -15.26 17.34
CA THR A 127 33.96 -13.91 17.43
C THR A 127 32.47 -14.01 17.79
N LEU A 128 31.91 -12.90 18.30
CA LEU A 128 30.48 -12.75 18.59
C LEU A 128 29.74 -11.96 17.50
N TYR A 129 30.47 -11.30 16.60
CA TYR A 129 29.89 -10.55 15.49
C TYR A 129 30.82 -10.45 14.28
N GLU A 130 30.25 -10.04 13.16
CA GLU A 130 30.92 -9.68 11.91
C GLU A 130 30.32 -8.34 11.42
N PHE A 131 31.18 -7.37 11.12
CA PHE A 131 30.76 -6.13 10.48
C PHE A 131 30.50 -6.39 9.00
N VAL A 132 29.31 -6.02 8.49
CA VAL A 132 28.95 -6.20 7.08
C VAL A 132 29.14 -4.88 6.33
N SER A 133 28.42 -3.83 6.72
CA SER A 133 28.43 -2.53 6.03
C SER A 133 27.78 -1.42 6.85
N VAL A 134 27.79 -0.20 6.31
CA VAL A 134 26.79 0.83 6.62
C VAL A 134 26.09 1.15 5.31
N GLY A 135 24.78 0.87 5.23
CA GLY A 135 23.93 1.23 4.08
C GLY A 135 23.19 2.55 4.32
N SER A 136 22.56 3.08 3.28
CA SER A 136 21.59 4.18 3.35
C SER A 136 20.20 3.63 3.01
N PHE A 137 19.16 4.26 3.52
CA PHE A 137 17.80 4.16 2.99
C PHE A 137 17.09 5.48 3.25
N ARG A 138 16.64 6.18 2.20
CA ARG A 138 15.99 7.51 2.29
C ARG A 138 16.80 8.53 3.09
N GLY A 139 18.14 8.43 2.99
CA GLY A 139 19.09 9.25 3.73
C GLY A 139 19.27 8.91 5.22
N TYR A 140 18.83 7.73 5.65
CA TYR A 140 19.07 7.19 6.99
C TYR A 140 20.17 6.13 6.94
N ASP A 141 21.27 6.40 7.63
CA ASP A 141 22.44 5.51 7.69
C ASP A 141 22.19 4.32 8.64
N ILE A 142 22.23 3.09 8.10
CA ILE A 142 21.93 1.85 8.82
C ILE A 142 23.18 0.97 8.88
N LEU A 143 23.74 0.81 10.08
CA LEU A 143 24.79 -0.15 10.37
C LEU A 143 24.24 -1.58 10.27
N CYS A 144 24.90 -2.40 9.47
CA CYS A 144 24.56 -3.80 9.23
C CYS A 144 25.66 -4.71 9.80
N ILE A 145 25.29 -5.59 10.72
CA ILE A 145 26.19 -6.59 11.33
C ILE A 145 25.51 -7.95 11.45
N ASN A 146 26.30 -9.02 11.41
CA ASN A 146 25.86 -10.37 11.77
C ASN A 146 26.25 -10.64 13.23
N LEU A 147 25.31 -11.10 14.06
CA LEU A 147 25.55 -11.54 15.44
C LEU A 147 25.60 -13.07 15.51
N PHE A 148 26.57 -13.62 16.21
CA PHE A 148 26.77 -15.07 16.36
C PHE A 148 26.45 -15.53 17.79
N PRO A 149 25.18 -15.86 18.10
CA PRO A 149 24.78 -16.31 19.44
C PRO A 149 25.38 -17.67 19.80
N VAL A 150 25.81 -18.45 18.80
CA VAL A 150 26.33 -19.81 18.93
C VAL A 150 27.74 -19.90 18.34
N ASP A 151 28.61 -20.64 19.03
CA ASP A 151 29.96 -20.99 18.58
C ASP A 151 30.23 -22.46 18.92
N TYR A 152 31.13 -23.10 18.19
CA TYR A 152 31.25 -24.57 18.16
C TYR A 152 32.71 -25.03 18.25
N ARG A 153 32.93 -26.17 18.93
CA ARG A 153 34.18 -26.94 18.93
C ARG A 153 33.94 -28.27 18.22
N PRO A 154 34.40 -28.42 16.97
CA PRO A 154 34.12 -29.61 16.18
C PRO A 154 34.65 -30.92 16.75
N LEU A 155 35.86 -30.93 17.34
CA LEU A 155 36.47 -32.16 17.85
C LEU A 155 35.78 -32.68 19.13
N SER A 156 35.54 -31.82 20.12
CA SER A 156 34.83 -32.21 21.35
C SER A 156 33.31 -32.29 21.19
N ARG A 157 32.75 -31.76 20.10
CA ARG A 157 31.30 -31.60 19.89
C ARG A 157 30.66 -30.70 20.95
N THR A 158 31.35 -29.62 21.32
CA THR A 158 30.90 -28.68 22.35
C THR A 158 30.32 -27.41 21.72
N VAL A 159 29.13 -27.02 22.15
CA VAL A 159 28.48 -25.76 21.78
C VAL A 159 28.62 -24.75 22.92
N LYS A 160 28.82 -23.48 22.56
CA LYS A 160 28.74 -22.30 23.44
C LYS A 160 27.60 -21.42 22.91
N PHE A 161 26.61 -21.13 23.75
CA PHE A 161 25.44 -20.34 23.40
C PHE A 161 25.25 -19.16 24.37
N HIS A 162 25.03 -17.96 23.83
CA HIS A 162 24.73 -16.74 24.57
C HIS A 162 23.26 -16.35 24.36
N GLU A 163 22.47 -16.35 25.44
CA GLU A 163 21.04 -16.00 25.41
C GLU A 163 20.81 -14.50 25.17
N LYS A 164 21.77 -13.64 25.54
CA LYS A 164 21.66 -12.19 25.34
C LYS A 164 22.96 -11.58 24.84
N MET A 165 22.83 -10.55 23.99
CA MET A 165 23.92 -9.71 23.53
C MET A 165 23.49 -8.24 23.48
N THR A 166 24.32 -7.36 24.02
CA THR A 166 24.20 -5.91 23.82
C THR A 166 25.26 -5.47 22.82
N VAL A 167 24.83 -4.93 21.68
CA VAL A 167 25.71 -4.26 20.71
C VAL A 167 25.94 -2.84 21.21
N VAL A 168 27.19 -2.43 21.38
CA VAL A 168 27.57 -1.05 21.69
C VAL A 168 28.28 -0.46 20.48
N VAL A 169 27.70 0.60 19.92
CA VAL A 169 28.23 1.30 18.74
C VAL A 169 28.87 2.60 19.20
N HIS A 170 30.17 2.73 18.99
CA HIS A 170 30.92 3.97 19.22
C HIS A 170 31.08 4.72 17.91
N TYR A 171 30.78 6.01 17.91
CA TYR A 171 30.77 6.84 16.70
C TYR A 171 31.39 8.22 16.93
N ARG A 172 31.63 8.92 15.83
CA ARG A 172 32.04 10.33 15.80
C ARG A 172 31.12 11.14 14.87
N GLU A 173 31.17 12.46 14.98
CA GLU A 173 30.56 13.37 14.02
C GLU A 173 31.18 13.16 12.62
N GLY A 174 30.31 13.02 11.62
CA GLY A 174 30.62 12.82 10.20
C GLY A 174 29.82 13.76 9.32
N THR A 175 29.48 13.34 8.10
CA THR A 175 28.65 14.12 7.17
C THR A 175 27.26 13.47 7.01
N PRO A 176 26.15 14.18 7.26
CA PRO A 176 24.81 13.66 6.96
C PRO A 176 24.63 13.28 5.49
N ASN A 177 23.96 12.16 5.25
CA ASN A 177 23.47 11.82 3.91
C ASN A 177 22.51 12.92 3.39
N ASN A 178 22.61 13.25 2.09
CA ASN A 178 21.86 14.33 1.45
C ASN A 178 20.50 13.92 0.84
N MET A 179 20.05 12.68 1.06
CA MET A 179 18.77 12.11 0.62
C MET A 179 17.65 12.16 1.68
N CYS A 180 17.91 12.74 2.85
CA CYS A 180 16.99 12.69 3.97
C CYS A 180 15.86 13.73 3.85
N ARG A 181 14.71 13.36 3.27
CA ARG A 181 13.49 14.19 3.30
C ARG A 181 12.89 14.27 4.71
N ASN A 182 13.12 13.25 5.53
CA ASN A 182 12.61 13.13 6.91
C ASN A 182 11.08 13.30 7.04
N SER A 183 10.32 12.83 6.03
CA SER A 183 8.86 12.83 6.11
C SER A 183 8.35 11.79 7.12
N GLU A 184 7.09 11.91 7.55
CA GLU A 184 6.50 10.91 8.47
C GLU A 184 6.46 9.51 7.85
N GLU A 185 6.21 9.44 6.53
CA GLU A 185 6.25 8.20 5.75
C GLU A 185 7.65 7.56 5.77
N ASP A 186 8.71 8.36 5.55
CA ASP A 186 10.10 7.87 5.60
C ASP A 186 10.46 7.39 7.00
N ARG A 187 10.07 8.14 8.04
CA ARG A 187 10.26 7.74 9.45
C ARG A 187 9.53 6.44 9.77
N MET A 188 8.32 6.24 9.26
CA MET A 188 7.57 5.00 9.41
C MET A 188 8.24 3.83 8.68
N ALA A 189 8.68 4.02 7.44
CA ALA A 189 9.38 3.01 6.65
C ALA A 189 10.67 2.53 7.36
N VAL A 190 11.54 3.47 7.74
CA VAL A 190 12.78 3.18 8.49
C VAL A 190 12.47 2.47 9.82
N SER A 191 11.41 2.89 10.53
CA SER A 191 11.04 2.27 11.81
C SER A 191 10.66 0.80 11.72
N GLY A 192 10.21 0.32 10.55
CA GLY A 192 9.95 -1.10 10.29
C GLY A 192 11.19 -1.93 9.99
N MET A 193 12.32 -1.28 9.70
CA MET A 193 13.57 -1.93 9.27
C MET A 193 14.63 -1.99 10.37
N VAL A 194 14.63 -1.04 11.31
CA VAL A 194 15.74 -0.87 12.28
C VAL A 194 15.40 -1.35 13.68
N ASN A 195 16.38 -1.94 14.37
CA ASN A 195 16.19 -2.51 15.71
C ASN A 195 16.17 -1.46 16.84
N ASN A 196 16.46 -0.18 16.54
CA ASN A 196 16.66 0.90 17.52
C ASN A 196 16.01 2.23 17.07
N VAL A 197 14.69 2.22 16.86
CA VAL A 197 13.88 3.37 16.40
C VAL A 197 14.08 4.70 17.16
N GLY A 198 14.65 4.67 18.37
CA GLY A 198 14.98 5.87 19.15
C GLY A 198 15.93 6.85 18.44
N ASN A 199 16.82 6.37 17.55
CA ASN A 199 17.74 7.25 16.82
C ASN A 199 17.06 8.10 15.73
N LEU A 200 15.80 7.81 15.36
CA LEU A 200 15.00 8.64 14.44
C LEU A 200 14.85 10.10 14.94
N GLN A 201 14.93 10.34 16.26
CA GLN A 201 14.86 11.69 16.83
C GLN A 201 16.08 12.57 16.51
N THR A 202 17.15 11.99 15.97
CA THR A 202 18.37 12.72 15.59
C THR A 202 18.32 13.27 14.17
N TYR A 203 17.38 12.80 13.35
CA TYR A 203 17.27 13.16 11.94
C TYR A 203 16.52 14.48 11.72
N ALA A 204 17.11 15.33 10.88
CA ALA A 204 16.53 16.52 10.28
C ALA A 204 16.51 16.38 8.75
N GLU A 205 15.71 17.20 8.07
CA GLU A 205 15.71 17.28 6.61
C GLU A 205 17.09 17.74 6.08
N VAL A 206 17.66 16.98 5.14
CA VAL A 206 18.87 17.31 4.39
C VAL A 206 18.61 16.98 2.93
N THR A 207 18.61 18.00 2.07
CA THR A 207 18.29 17.87 0.64
C THR A 207 19.47 18.22 -0.25
N ASP A 208 19.74 17.36 -1.23
CA ASP A 208 20.77 17.57 -2.23
C ASP A 208 20.45 18.75 -3.15
N GLN A 209 21.09 19.89 -2.88
CA GLN A 209 20.94 21.14 -3.62
C GLN A 209 21.44 21.06 -5.09
N SER A 210 22.07 19.95 -5.50
CA SER A 210 22.47 19.72 -6.89
C SER A 210 21.36 19.14 -7.76
N VAL A 211 20.30 18.59 -7.15
CA VAL A 211 19.20 17.95 -7.86
C VAL A 211 18.25 19.00 -8.45
N PRO A 212 17.87 18.90 -9.74
CA PRO A 212 16.93 19.84 -10.35
C PRO A 212 15.54 19.81 -9.69
N TYR A 213 14.95 20.98 -9.45
CA TYR A 213 13.56 21.10 -9.03
C TYR A 213 12.60 20.80 -10.19
N LEU A 214 11.64 19.91 -9.99
CA LEU A 214 10.58 19.60 -10.95
C LEU A 214 9.31 20.42 -10.67
N PRO A 215 8.76 21.14 -11.66
CA PRO A 215 7.48 21.84 -11.49
C PRO A 215 6.30 20.85 -11.47
N GLY A 216 5.20 21.25 -10.85
CA GLY A 216 4.02 20.38 -10.65
C GLY A 216 4.14 19.52 -9.38
N GLY A 217 3.26 18.53 -9.26
CA GLY A 217 3.17 17.65 -8.09
C GLY A 217 2.36 18.22 -6.91
N PRO A 218 2.32 17.51 -5.76
CA PRO A 218 2.99 16.23 -5.50
C PRO A 218 2.52 15.09 -6.43
N TYR A 219 3.40 14.12 -6.64
CA TYR A 219 3.16 12.91 -7.44
C TYR A 219 3.86 11.74 -6.75
N GLU A 220 3.14 11.11 -5.81
CA GLU A 220 3.59 9.93 -5.07
C GLU A 220 3.86 8.74 -6.01
N TYR A 221 3.10 8.63 -7.11
CA TYR A 221 3.22 7.58 -8.12
C TYR A 221 3.57 8.14 -9.51
N VAL A 222 4.68 7.70 -10.08
CA VAL A 222 5.17 8.13 -11.40
C VAL A 222 5.20 6.95 -12.36
N ILE A 223 4.69 7.12 -13.59
CA ILE A 223 4.88 6.17 -14.69
C ILE A 223 5.87 6.75 -15.69
N ILE A 224 6.95 6.03 -15.98
CA ILE A 224 7.93 6.37 -17.03
C ILE A 224 7.63 5.53 -18.26
N THR A 225 7.40 6.14 -19.42
CA THR A 225 7.05 5.40 -20.65
C THR A 225 7.46 6.17 -21.91
N ASN A 226 7.16 5.70 -23.13
CA ASN A 226 7.35 6.49 -24.35
C ASN A 226 6.07 7.24 -24.78
N ASP A 227 6.22 8.22 -25.66
CA ASP A 227 5.13 9.09 -26.16
C ASP A 227 3.99 8.31 -26.86
N SER A 228 4.23 7.07 -27.30
CA SER A 228 3.24 6.22 -27.98
C SER A 228 2.37 5.41 -27.01
N LEU A 229 2.87 5.13 -25.80
CA LEU A 229 2.18 4.37 -24.76
C LEU A 229 1.62 5.28 -23.65
N GLU A 230 2.10 6.52 -23.53
CA GLU A 230 1.60 7.54 -22.61
C GLU A 230 0.06 7.63 -22.53
N PRO A 231 -0.72 7.67 -23.64
CA PRO A 231 -2.20 7.73 -23.56
C PRO A 231 -2.87 6.48 -22.97
N LYS A 232 -2.13 5.37 -22.82
CA LYS A 232 -2.58 4.16 -22.13
C LYS A 232 -2.29 4.28 -20.63
N PHE A 233 -1.05 4.58 -20.29
CA PHE A 233 -0.62 4.74 -18.90
C PHE A 233 -1.28 5.93 -18.20
N GLN A 234 -1.71 6.98 -18.92
CA GLN A 234 -2.49 8.06 -18.32
C GLN A 234 -3.83 7.58 -17.73
N GLN A 235 -4.44 6.51 -18.27
CA GLN A 235 -5.64 5.91 -17.67
C GLN A 235 -5.32 5.26 -16.32
N LEU A 236 -4.13 4.64 -16.20
CA LEU A 236 -3.65 4.07 -14.94
C LEU A 236 -3.30 5.17 -13.93
N ALA A 237 -2.56 6.20 -14.33
CA ALA A 237 -2.26 7.34 -13.47
C ALA A 237 -3.54 8.01 -12.93
N ASN A 238 -4.55 8.24 -13.78
CA ASN A 238 -5.85 8.77 -13.37
C ASN A 238 -6.58 7.86 -12.38
N TRP A 239 -6.46 6.54 -12.50
CA TRP A 239 -7.00 5.59 -11.54
C TRP A 239 -6.24 5.64 -10.21
N LYS A 240 -4.91 5.61 -10.26
CA LYS A 240 -4.01 5.62 -9.08
C LYS A 240 -4.15 6.89 -8.24
N ALA A 241 -4.32 8.05 -8.87
CA ALA A 241 -4.55 9.34 -8.21
C ALA A 241 -5.77 9.39 -7.24
N ASN A 242 -6.63 8.36 -7.24
CA ASN A 242 -7.73 8.22 -6.28
C ASN A 242 -7.28 7.65 -4.92
N PHE A 243 -6.08 7.08 -4.83
CA PHE A 243 -5.59 6.30 -3.69
C PHE A 243 -4.25 6.79 -3.14
N VAL A 244 -3.46 7.51 -3.95
CA VAL A 244 -2.16 8.11 -3.58
C VAL A 244 -2.19 9.63 -3.74
N ASN A 245 -1.22 10.33 -3.14
CA ASN A 245 -1.06 11.78 -3.22
C ASN A 245 -0.49 12.22 -4.60
N GLY A 246 -1.35 12.12 -5.61
CA GLY A 246 -1.07 12.50 -7.00
C GLY A 246 -0.34 11.42 -7.78
N ALA A 247 -0.69 11.31 -9.07
CA ALA A 247 -0.04 10.42 -10.01
C ALA A 247 0.20 11.12 -11.35
N THR A 248 1.30 10.79 -12.03
CA THR A 248 1.66 11.39 -13.33
C THR A 248 2.34 10.41 -14.28
N VAL A 249 2.35 10.75 -15.56
CA VAL A 249 3.11 10.03 -16.61
C VAL A 249 4.20 10.96 -17.13
N VAL A 250 5.40 10.44 -17.32
CA VAL A 250 6.56 11.17 -17.84
C VAL A 250 7.18 10.39 -19.00
N THR A 251 7.41 11.06 -20.12
CA THR A 251 7.96 10.40 -21.30
C THR A 251 9.48 10.30 -21.25
N THR A 252 10.03 9.19 -21.72
CA THR A 252 11.48 8.98 -21.87
C THR A 252 12.09 10.01 -22.83
N SER A 253 11.35 10.45 -23.85
CA SER A 253 11.74 11.55 -24.76
C SER A 253 12.05 12.85 -24.02
N TRP A 254 11.23 13.22 -23.02
CA TRP A 254 11.42 14.39 -22.16
C TRP A 254 12.53 14.18 -21.13
N ILE A 255 12.59 13.02 -20.47
CA ILE A 255 13.70 12.70 -19.54
C ILE A 255 15.05 12.81 -20.25
N TYR A 256 15.15 12.30 -21.48
CA TYR A 256 16.38 12.33 -22.26
C TYR A 256 16.79 13.73 -22.74
N SER A 257 15.86 14.71 -22.80
CA SER A 257 16.16 16.12 -23.12
C SER A 257 16.53 16.95 -21.90
N GLU A 258 15.84 16.76 -20.77
CA GLU A 258 16.04 17.59 -19.57
C GLU A 258 17.21 17.09 -18.69
N PHE A 259 17.47 15.78 -18.65
CA PHE A 259 18.49 15.21 -17.77
C PHE A 259 19.79 14.86 -18.51
N SER A 260 20.92 15.12 -17.84
CA SER A 260 22.26 14.77 -18.30
C SER A 260 22.82 13.56 -17.55
N GLY A 261 23.42 12.65 -18.30
CA GLY A 261 24.03 11.42 -17.85
C GLY A 261 24.85 10.81 -18.98
N GLN A 262 25.70 9.83 -18.66
CA GLN A 262 26.50 9.06 -19.59
C GLN A 262 25.64 8.28 -20.60
N ASP A 263 24.46 7.82 -20.16
CA ASP A 263 23.53 6.95 -20.86
C ASP A 263 22.07 7.23 -20.44
N ASN A 264 21.13 6.49 -21.01
CA ASN A 264 19.70 6.67 -20.74
C ASN A 264 19.26 6.17 -19.35
N PRO A 265 19.71 5.00 -18.83
CA PRO A 265 19.42 4.59 -17.47
C PRO A 265 19.88 5.61 -16.41
N GLU A 266 21.08 6.19 -16.51
CA GLU A 266 21.53 7.19 -15.54
C GLU A 266 20.65 8.46 -15.56
N LYS A 267 20.18 8.87 -16.75
CA LYS A 267 19.22 9.99 -16.88
C LYS A 267 17.87 9.69 -16.23
N ILE A 268 17.36 8.47 -16.38
CA ILE A 268 16.11 8.02 -15.76
C ILE A 268 16.27 8.00 -14.23
N ARG A 269 17.35 7.40 -13.71
CA ARG A 269 17.66 7.37 -12.27
C ARG A 269 17.78 8.79 -11.69
N LYS A 270 18.43 9.71 -12.39
CA LYS A 270 18.51 11.13 -12.00
C LYS A 270 17.17 11.85 -12.03
N PHE A 271 16.28 11.52 -12.97
CA PHE A 271 14.91 12.01 -12.95
C PHE A 271 14.13 11.48 -11.74
N ILE A 272 14.25 10.20 -11.41
CA ILE A 272 13.60 9.61 -10.23
C ILE A 272 14.14 10.27 -8.94
N ARG A 273 15.45 10.53 -8.84
CA ARG A 273 16.04 11.34 -7.74
C ARG A 273 15.46 12.75 -7.66
N ALA A 274 15.17 13.40 -8.79
CA ALA A 274 14.50 14.70 -8.81
C ALA A 274 13.00 14.64 -8.41
N ALA A 275 12.29 13.58 -8.80
CA ALA A 275 10.91 13.32 -8.42
C ALA A 275 10.77 12.98 -6.93
N TYR A 276 11.67 12.16 -6.39
CA TYR A 276 11.76 11.83 -4.96
C TYR A 276 11.79 13.07 -4.07
N PHE A 277 12.59 14.10 -4.39
CA PHE A 277 12.62 15.36 -3.65
C PHE A 277 11.49 16.32 -4.02
N SER A 278 11.21 16.54 -5.31
CA SER A 278 10.29 17.61 -5.74
C SER A 278 8.82 17.26 -5.56
N TRP A 279 8.48 15.98 -5.70
CA TRP A 279 7.11 15.49 -5.79
C TRP A 279 6.73 14.52 -4.65
N ASN A 280 7.66 14.21 -3.75
CA ASN A 280 7.54 13.14 -2.75
C ASN A 280 7.17 11.79 -3.39
N THR A 281 7.80 11.45 -4.51
CA THR A 281 7.57 10.16 -5.18
C THR A 281 8.02 9.01 -4.28
N THR A 282 7.20 7.97 -4.24
CA THR A 282 7.38 6.73 -3.47
C THR A 282 7.28 5.49 -4.36
N TYR A 283 6.59 5.57 -5.51
CA TYR A 283 6.43 4.48 -6.47
C TYR A 283 6.81 4.91 -7.90
N CYS A 284 7.51 4.04 -8.63
CA CYS A 284 7.87 4.26 -10.04
C CYS A 284 7.54 3.03 -10.91
N LEU A 285 6.56 3.15 -11.80
CA LEU A 285 6.28 2.14 -12.82
C LEU A 285 7.08 2.43 -14.09
N LEU A 286 7.95 1.50 -14.48
CA LEU A 286 8.59 1.45 -15.79
C LEU A 286 7.56 0.91 -16.79
N GLY A 287 6.81 1.83 -17.40
CA GLY A 287 5.72 1.58 -18.34
C GLY A 287 6.18 1.12 -19.72
N GLY A 288 6.94 0.03 -19.78
CA GLY A 288 7.29 -0.64 -21.01
C GLY A 288 8.40 -1.69 -20.89
N ASP A 289 8.50 -2.49 -21.95
CA ASP A 289 9.62 -3.38 -22.26
C ASP A 289 10.96 -2.61 -22.37
N VAL A 290 12.11 -3.30 -22.37
CA VAL A 290 13.47 -2.74 -22.39
C VAL A 290 13.74 -1.82 -23.58
N SER A 291 13.01 -2.02 -24.68
CA SER A 291 13.02 -1.16 -25.88
C SER A 291 12.33 0.21 -25.67
N VAL A 292 11.49 0.34 -24.64
CA VAL A 292 10.74 1.53 -24.25
C VAL A 292 11.42 2.25 -23.08
N VAL A 293 11.73 1.49 -22.02
CA VAL A 293 12.44 1.95 -20.82
C VAL A 293 13.58 0.96 -20.56
N PRO A 294 14.86 1.32 -20.77
CA PRO A 294 15.96 0.39 -20.59
C PRO A 294 16.07 -0.09 -19.14
N TYR A 295 16.77 -1.19 -18.90
CA TYR A 295 17.22 -1.62 -17.57
C TYR A 295 18.67 -1.15 -17.33
N ARG A 296 19.23 -1.52 -16.17
CA ARG A 296 20.69 -1.52 -15.95
C ARG A 296 21.11 -2.96 -15.69
N GLY A 297 22.01 -3.50 -16.50
CA GLY A 297 22.63 -4.79 -16.24
C GLY A 297 23.64 -4.69 -15.10
N PHE A 298 23.68 -5.68 -14.21
CA PHE A 298 24.62 -5.79 -13.09
C PHE A 298 25.61 -6.95 -13.32
N TYR A 299 26.79 -6.81 -12.71
CA TYR A 299 27.80 -7.85 -12.64
C TYR A 299 27.56 -8.74 -11.43
N ALA A 300 27.46 -10.05 -11.68
CA ALA A 300 27.35 -11.07 -10.64
C ALA A 300 28.26 -12.26 -10.96
N VAL A 301 28.84 -12.85 -9.92
CA VAL A 301 29.70 -14.03 -10.05
C VAL A 301 29.52 -14.98 -8.88
N VAL A 302 29.26 -16.24 -9.19
CA VAL A 302 29.18 -17.36 -8.24
C VAL A 302 29.93 -18.54 -8.84
N GLN A 303 31.00 -18.98 -8.18
CA GLN A 303 31.89 -20.04 -8.70
C GLN A 303 32.43 -19.70 -10.11
N ASP A 304 32.11 -20.52 -11.12
CA ASP A 304 32.48 -20.30 -12.53
C ASP A 304 31.35 -19.60 -13.33
N ASP A 305 30.16 -19.41 -12.75
CA ASP A 305 29.05 -18.69 -13.35
C ASP A 305 29.24 -17.19 -13.21
N ILE A 306 29.20 -16.47 -14.34
CA ILE A 306 29.44 -15.04 -14.41
C ILE A 306 28.40 -14.41 -15.32
N ASP A 307 27.66 -13.43 -14.80
CA ASP A 307 26.88 -12.49 -15.60
C ASP A 307 27.52 -11.09 -15.51
N TYR A 308 27.40 -10.34 -16.60
CA TYR A 308 27.90 -8.99 -16.76
C TYR A 308 26.79 -7.98 -17.09
N ASP A 309 25.56 -8.43 -17.35
CA ASP A 309 24.43 -7.60 -17.81
C ASP A 309 23.08 -7.99 -17.17
N MET A 310 23.10 -8.72 -16.04
CA MET A 310 21.92 -9.22 -15.31
C MET A 310 20.91 -8.10 -15.04
N ALA A 311 19.67 -8.22 -15.50
CA ALA A 311 18.76 -7.09 -15.48
C ALA A 311 18.31 -6.76 -14.05
N ALA A 312 18.63 -5.55 -13.57
CA ALA A 312 18.39 -5.14 -12.19
C ALA A 312 17.70 -3.76 -12.13
N ASP A 313 16.36 -3.74 -12.19
CA ASP A 313 15.57 -2.52 -12.11
C ASP A 313 15.67 -1.82 -10.73
N MET A 314 16.19 -2.50 -9.71
CA MET A 314 16.54 -1.88 -8.41
C MET A 314 17.52 -0.69 -8.57
N TYR A 315 18.30 -0.63 -9.65
CA TYR A 315 19.11 0.54 -10.01
C TYR A 315 18.30 1.85 -10.08
N TYR A 316 17.01 1.77 -10.43
CA TYR A 316 16.12 2.93 -10.50
C TYR A 316 15.48 3.29 -9.16
N GLY A 317 15.41 2.34 -8.22
CA GLY A 317 14.82 2.51 -6.91
C GLY A 317 15.83 2.97 -5.87
N CYS A 318 17.03 2.39 -5.89
CA CYS A 318 18.20 2.85 -5.14
C CYS A 318 18.70 4.16 -5.75
N LEU A 319 18.76 5.24 -4.98
CA LEU A 319 19.08 6.59 -5.46
C LEU A 319 20.43 7.11 -4.94
N ASP A 320 21.10 6.38 -4.04
CA ASP A 320 22.44 6.72 -3.52
C ASP A 320 23.58 6.00 -4.28
N GLY A 321 24.80 6.54 -4.17
CA GLY A 321 25.99 5.98 -4.83
C GLY A 321 25.96 6.02 -6.37
N THR A 322 27.01 5.48 -7.00
CA THR A 322 27.14 5.47 -8.47
C THR A 322 26.74 4.15 -9.14
N PHE A 323 26.85 3.01 -8.43
CA PHE A 323 26.81 1.63 -8.99
C PHE A 323 27.92 1.34 -10.02
N ASN A 324 28.94 2.20 -10.06
CA ASN A 324 30.14 2.09 -10.88
C ASN A 324 31.11 3.17 -10.34
N ALA A 325 31.87 2.85 -9.30
CA ALA A 325 32.70 3.82 -8.56
C ALA A 325 34.12 3.91 -9.13
N ASP A 326 34.60 2.85 -9.78
CA ASP A 326 35.93 2.81 -10.39
C ASP A 326 35.94 3.26 -11.88
N GLY A 327 34.77 3.27 -12.54
CA GLY A 327 34.58 3.72 -13.91
C GLY A 327 34.74 2.63 -14.97
N ASP A 328 34.65 1.35 -14.61
CA ASP A 328 34.75 0.21 -15.53
C ASP A 328 33.39 -0.15 -16.19
N TRP A 329 33.22 -1.37 -16.71
CA TRP A 329 32.06 -1.84 -17.46
C TRP A 329 31.17 -2.82 -16.67
N LYS A 330 31.61 -3.27 -15.49
CA LYS A 330 30.86 -4.09 -14.56
C LYS A 330 30.11 -3.19 -13.59
N TRP A 331 28.80 -3.15 -13.72
CA TRP A 331 27.96 -2.36 -12.82
C TRP A 331 27.64 -3.14 -11.55
N ALA A 332 27.66 -2.48 -10.40
CA ALA A 332 27.29 -3.04 -9.11
C ALA A 332 28.20 -4.16 -8.60
N GLU A 333 29.51 -4.11 -8.90
CA GLU A 333 30.46 -5.02 -8.27
C GLU A 333 30.75 -4.62 -6.81
N PRO A 334 31.23 -5.52 -5.93
CA PRO A 334 31.35 -5.24 -4.49
C PRO A 334 32.20 -4.00 -4.15
N GLU A 335 33.15 -3.68 -5.01
CA GLU A 335 34.04 -2.53 -4.96
C GLU A 335 33.33 -1.18 -5.24
N ASP A 336 32.12 -1.19 -5.82
CA ASP A 336 31.37 0.03 -6.20
C ASP A 336 30.71 0.76 -5.02
N GLY A 337 30.64 0.14 -3.84
CA GLY A 337 29.83 0.67 -2.74
C GLY A 337 28.34 0.69 -3.10
N VAL A 338 27.85 -0.44 -3.63
CA VAL A 338 26.47 -0.66 -4.06
C VAL A 338 25.47 -0.22 -2.99
N ASP A 339 24.42 0.47 -3.43
CA ASP A 339 23.25 0.79 -2.63
C ASP A 339 22.21 -0.34 -2.76
N TRP A 340 21.65 -0.77 -1.64
CA TRP A 340 20.83 -1.99 -1.55
C TRP A 340 19.36 -1.72 -1.23
N LEU A 341 19.03 -0.52 -0.76
CA LEU A 341 17.71 -0.21 -0.19
C LEU A 341 17.04 0.90 -0.99
N GLU A 342 16.16 0.50 -1.90
CA GLU A 342 15.50 1.41 -2.82
C GLU A 342 14.63 2.48 -2.12
N GLU A 343 15.00 3.75 -2.23
CA GLU A 343 14.18 4.89 -1.81
C GLU A 343 12.76 4.86 -2.39
N VAL A 344 12.64 4.46 -3.66
CA VAL A 344 11.41 4.46 -4.46
C VAL A 344 11.14 3.03 -4.93
N PHE A 345 9.93 2.52 -4.68
CA PHE A 345 9.53 1.17 -5.08
C PHE A 345 9.35 1.07 -6.60
N VAL A 346 10.14 0.22 -7.26
CA VAL A 346 10.11 0.05 -8.72
C VAL A 346 9.33 -1.19 -9.14
N GLY A 347 8.65 -1.10 -10.27
CA GLY A 347 8.14 -2.26 -11.00
C GLY A 347 8.03 -1.97 -12.50
N ARG A 348 7.94 -3.01 -13.32
CA ARG A 348 7.92 -2.93 -14.79
C ARG A 348 6.64 -3.48 -15.39
N ALA A 349 6.03 -2.73 -16.30
CA ALA A 349 5.01 -3.24 -17.22
C ALA A 349 5.68 -3.72 -18.52
N PRO A 350 5.83 -5.04 -18.76
CA PRO A 350 6.54 -5.59 -19.92
C PRO A 350 5.68 -5.49 -21.19
N VAL A 351 5.61 -4.29 -21.75
CA VAL A 351 4.73 -3.98 -22.88
C VAL A 351 5.45 -3.15 -23.93
N TRP A 352 5.30 -3.54 -25.20
CA TRP A 352 5.87 -2.81 -26.33
C TRP A 352 4.76 -2.16 -27.16
N LEU A 353 3.63 -2.86 -27.33
CA LEU A 353 2.51 -2.41 -28.15
C LEU A 353 1.42 -1.72 -27.33
N GLY A 354 0.76 -0.74 -27.93
CA GLY A 354 -0.37 -0.02 -27.31
C GLY A 354 -1.61 -0.89 -26.99
N ILE A 355 -1.65 -2.15 -27.46
CA ILE A 355 -2.65 -3.14 -27.04
C ILE A 355 -2.22 -3.88 -25.77
N GLU A 356 -0.94 -4.29 -25.67
CA GLU A 356 -0.38 -4.91 -24.46
C GLU A 356 -0.44 -3.91 -23.28
N ALA A 357 -0.07 -2.65 -23.51
CA ALA A 357 -0.22 -1.59 -22.52
C ALA A 357 -1.68 -1.38 -22.08
N GLN A 358 -2.65 -1.47 -22.99
CA GLN A 358 -4.07 -1.37 -22.61
C GLN A 358 -4.53 -2.62 -21.82
N ASN A 359 -4.05 -3.81 -22.17
CA ASN A 359 -4.35 -5.05 -21.44
C ASN A 359 -3.80 -4.99 -20.01
N PHE A 360 -2.53 -4.60 -19.84
CA PHE A 360 -1.91 -4.38 -18.54
C PHE A 360 -2.70 -3.39 -17.68
N VAL A 361 -2.99 -2.19 -18.21
CA VAL A 361 -3.75 -1.16 -17.49
C VAL A 361 -5.16 -1.64 -17.11
N ASN A 362 -5.86 -2.32 -18.02
CA ASN A 362 -7.17 -2.91 -17.73
C ASN A 362 -7.08 -3.98 -16.64
N LYS A 363 -6.05 -4.82 -16.67
CA LYS A 363 -5.80 -5.89 -15.69
C LYS A 363 -5.57 -5.31 -14.29
N VAL A 364 -4.70 -4.29 -14.16
CA VAL A 364 -4.45 -3.62 -12.87
C VAL A 364 -5.74 -3.02 -12.29
N ILE A 365 -6.46 -2.22 -13.07
CA ILE A 365 -7.70 -1.57 -12.64
C ILE A 365 -8.78 -2.61 -12.26
N ALA A 366 -8.88 -3.71 -12.99
CA ALA A 366 -9.83 -4.79 -12.70
C ALA A 366 -9.41 -5.60 -11.46
N TYR A 367 -8.12 -5.92 -11.32
CA TYR A 367 -7.55 -6.64 -10.18
C TYR A 367 -7.82 -5.90 -8.88
N GLU A 368 -7.52 -4.60 -8.81
CA GLU A 368 -7.74 -3.80 -7.60
C GLU A 368 -9.22 -3.78 -7.15
N GLN A 369 -10.15 -3.89 -8.09
CA GLN A 369 -11.59 -3.95 -7.84
C GLN A 369 -12.15 -5.36 -7.59
N ALA A 370 -11.36 -6.41 -7.82
CA ALA A 370 -11.79 -7.80 -7.69
C ALA A 370 -11.92 -8.25 -6.22
N ALA A 371 -12.74 -9.28 -5.98
CA ALA A 371 -12.82 -9.90 -4.66
C ALA A 371 -11.49 -10.57 -4.29
N ARG A 372 -11.13 -10.53 -3.00
CA ARG A 372 -9.87 -11.06 -2.48
C ARG A 372 -10.12 -12.43 -1.85
N GLU A 373 -10.06 -13.45 -2.69
CA GLU A 373 -10.32 -14.83 -2.28
C GLU A 373 -9.11 -15.41 -1.52
N LYS A 374 -9.37 -16.04 -0.37
CA LYS A 374 -8.33 -16.54 0.54
C LYS A 374 -7.82 -17.92 0.12
N VAL A 375 -7.23 -18.01 -1.07
CA VAL A 375 -6.69 -19.26 -1.64
C VAL A 375 -5.23 -19.05 -2.04
N ILE A 376 -4.33 -19.90 -1.56
CA ILE A 376 -2.93 -19.94 -2.00
C ILE A 376 -2.70 -21.25 -2.75
N GLN A 377 -2.04 -21.18 -3.91
CA GLN A 377 -1.67 -22.36 -4.70
C GLN A 377 -0.15 -22.51 -4.70
N PHE A 378 0.31 -23.64 -4.19
CA PHE A 378 1.72 -24.05 -4.24
C PHE A 378 1.93 -25.12 -5.30
N HIS A 379 3.14 -25.14 -5.88
CA HIS A 379 3.60 -26.17 -6.79
C HIS A 379 5.09 -26.41 -6.60
N ALA A 380 5.48 -27.68 -6.64
CA ALA A 380 6.88 -28.10 -6.64
C ALA A 380 7.06 -29.28 -7.61
N SER A 381 7.94 -29.12 -8.59
CA SER A 381 8.58 -30.23 -9.32
C SER A 381 9.95 -30.54 -8.72
N TYR A 382 10.53 -31.69 -9.07
CA TYR A 382 11.83 -32.09 -8.51
C TYR A 382 12.98 -31.25 -9.09
N PHE A 383 13.94 -30.87 -8.25
CA PHE A 383 15.20 -30.25 -8.68
C PHE A 383 16.18 -31.28 -9.24
N LYS A 384 16.22 -32.50 -8.68
CA LYS A 384 16.99 -33.62 -9.24
C LYS A 384 16.33 -34.97 -8.97
N SER A 385 16.79 -36.02 -9.67
CA SER A 385 16.24 -37.37 -9.58
C SER A 385 16.19 -37.86 -8.13
N GLY A 386 15.01 -38.35 -7.74
CA GLY A 386 14.75 -38.83 -6.38
C GLY A 386 14.33 -37.75 -5.37
N ASN A 387 14.27 -36.46 -5.73
CA ASN A 387 13.81 -35.35 -4.88
C ASN A 387 14.62 -35.22 -3.56
N ASP A 388 15.95 -35.14 -3.69
CA ASP A 388 16.89 -34.87 -2.60
C ASP A 388 17.77 -33.65 -2.98
N PRO A 389 17.60 -32.47 -2.36
CA PRO A 389 16.66 -32.13 -1.28
C PRO A 389 15.19 -32.12 -1.73
N ASP A 390 14.26 -32.16 -0.76
CA ASP A 390 12.82 -32.18 -1.00
C ASP A 390 12.29 -30.80 -1.38
N THR A 391 11.89 -30.61 -2.63
CA THR A 391 11.45 -29.28 -3.13
C THR A 391 10.15 -28.78 -2.53
N ARG A 392 9.42 -29.61 -1.77
CA ARG A 392 8.24 -29.17 -1.01
C ARG A 392 8.60 -28.26 0.16
N GLN A 393 9.85 -28.28 0.63
CA GLN A 393 10.30 -27.46 1.78
C GLN A 393 10.02 -25.97 1.55
N ILE A 394 10.33 -25.45 0.35
CA ILE A 394 10.06 -24.06 -0.07
C ILE A 394 8.60 -23.66 0.16
N SER A 395 7.67 -24.56 -0.17
CA SER A 395 6.24 -24.32 0.08
C SER A 395 5.91 -24.36 1.58
N GLN A 396 6.45 -25.35 2.30
CA GLN A 396 6.17 -25.57 3.72
C GLN A 396 6.69 -24.43 4.61
N ASP A 397 7.84 -23.85 4.29
CA ASP A 397 8.39 -22.70 5.00
C ASP A 397 7.49 -21.46 4.84
N CYS A 398 6.82 -21.31 3.68
CA CYS A 398 5.81 -20.27 3.49
C CYS A 398 4.56 -20.46 4.36
N TYR A 399 4.23 -21.69 4.80
CA TYR A 399 2.98 -21.98 5.52
C TYR A 399 2.91 -21.30 6.89
N GLN A 400 4.05 -21.09 7.56
CA GLN A 400 4.08 -20.48 8.89
C GLN A 400 3.61 -19.02 8.90
N TRP A 401 3.74 -18.33 7.76
CA TRP A 401 3.34 -16.93 7.59
C TRP A 401 1.88 -16.79 7.15
N ILE A 402 1.27 -17.82 6.55
CA ILE A 402 -0.08 -17.75 5.99
C ILE A 402 -1.14 -17.76 7.12
N PRO A 403 -2.10 -16.81 7.14
CA PRO A 403 -3.16 -16.81 8.15
C PRO A 403 -4.03 -18.07 8.07
N PRO A 404 -4.43 -18.66 9.22
CA PRO A 404 -5.06 -19.99 9.28
C PRO A 404 -6.48 -20.07 8.70
N ASP A 405 -7.03 -18.96 8.20
CA ASP A 405 -8.32 -18.92 7.48
C ASP A 405 -8.18 -18.92 5.95
N TYR A 406 -6.95 -19.03 5.43
CA TYR A 406 -6.67 -19.28 4.01
C TYR A 406 -6.77 -20.77 3.68
N THR A 407 -7.23 -21.07 2.46
CA THR A 407 -7.17 -22.41 1.89
C THR A 407 -5.86 -22.58 1.13
N ILE A 408 -4.98 -23.44 1.62
CA ILE A 408 -3.79 -23.90 0.93
C ILE A 408 -4.17 -25.02 -0.06
N LYS A 409 -3.68 -24.93 -1.30
CA LYS A 409 -3.79 -25.97 -2.33
C LYS A 409 -2.38 -26.35 -2.79
N GLU A 410 -2.10 -27.65 -2.76
CA GLU A 410 -0.79 -28.22 -3.08
C GLU A 410 -0.87 -28.98 -4.40
N LEU A 411 -0.01 -28.65 -5.36
CA LEU A 411 0.14 -29.37 -6.63
C LEU A 411 1.60 -29.84 -6.75
N PHE A 412 1.94 -30.87 -5.98
CA PHE A 412 3.31 -31.40 -5.93
C PHE A 412 3.49 -32.61 -6.85
N GLU A 413 4.64 -32.65 -7.52
CA GLU A 413 5.06 -33.79 -8.32
C GLU A 413 5.20 -35.09 -7.49
N THR A 414 5.51 -34.98 -6.20
CA THR A 414 5.54 -36.12 -5.26
C THR A 414 4.24 -36.90 -5.23
N ASP A 415 3.11 -36.22 -5.41
CA ASP A 415 1.77 -36.77 -5.19
C ASP A 415 1.18 -37.32 -6.49
N GLY A 416 1.79 -36.99 -7.63
CA GLY A 416 1.48 -37.56 -8.93
C GLY A 416 1.87 -36.63 -10.08
N LYS A 417 1.87 -37.19 -11.30
CA LYS A 417 2.25 -36.45 -12.50
C LYS A 417 1.42 -35.18 -12.71
N VAL A 418 2.06 -34.02 -12.67
CA VAL A 418 1.48 -32.75 -13.06
C VAL A 418 1.41 -32.69 -14.59
N THR A 419 0.22 -32.40 -15.13
CA THR A 419 0.00 -32.24 -16.58
C THR A 419 -0.42 -30.82 -16.90
N LYS A 420 -0.21 -30.36 -18.14
CA LYS A 420 -0.74 -29.05 -18.61
C LYS A 420 -2.22 -28.82 -18.28
N SER A 421 -3.04 -29.87 -18.27
CA SER A 421 -4.46 -29.74 -17.92
C SER A 421 -4.70 -29.51 -16.42
N ILE A 422 -3.85 -30.06 -15.56
CA ILE A 422 -3.91 -29.89 -14.10
C ILE A 422 -3.30 -28.53 -13.72
N TRP A 423 -2.17 -28.15 -14.32
CA TRP A 423 -1.58 -26.82 -14.20
C TRP A 423 -2.59 -25.72 -14.53
N ARG A 424 -3.25 -25.81 -15.69
CA ARG A 424 -4.34 -24.88 -16.06
C ARG A 424 -5.48 -24.87 -15.04
N SER A 425 -5.89 -26.02 -14.49
CA SER A 425 -6.99 -26.02 -13.52
C SER A 425 -6.57 -25.37 -12.19
N ALA A 426 -5.29 -25.40 -11.82
CA ALA A 426 -4.76 -24.69 -10.65
C ALA A 426 -4.81 -23.17 -10.84
N TRP A 427 -4.28 -22.66 -11.96
CA TRP A 427 -4.38 -21.24 -12.33
C TRP A 427 -5.82 -20.74 -12.44
N ASN A 428 -6.70 -21.54 -13.07
CA ASN A 428 -8.11 -21.24 -13.19
C ASN A 428 -8.92 -21.48 -11.89
N GLY A 429 -8.27 -21.86 -10.78
CA GLY A 429 -8.91 -22.04 -9.48
C GLY A 429 -9.76 -23.30 -9.28
N THR A 430 -9.84 -24.17 -10.29
CA THR A 430 -10.69 -25.37 -10.31
C THR A 430 -10.01 -26.64 -9.80
N TYR A 431 -8.69 -26.61 -9.59
CA TYR A 431 -7.92 -27.67 -8.93
C TYR A 431 -8.21 -27.75 -7.42
N GLY A 432 -7.83 -28.88 -6.80
CA GLY A 432 -7.80 -29.03 -5.33
C GLY A 432 -9.17 -29.12 -4.63
N GLY A 433 -10.28 -29.08 -5.36
CA GLY A 433 -11.62 -29.01 -4.76
C GLY A 433 -12.06 -27.59 -4.40
N PRO A 434 -13.23 -27.43 -3.74
CA PRO A 434 -13.75 -26.12 -3.36
C PRO A 434 -12.89 -25.48 -2.25
N PRO A 435 -12.80 -24.14 -2.19
CA PRO A 435 -13.47 -23.16 -3.04
C PRO A 435 -12.86 -23.10 -4.46
N TYR A 436 -13.68 -22.74 -5.45
CA TYR A 436 -13.29 -22.74 -6.87
C TYR A 436 -13.06 -21.31 -7.39
N TYR A 437 -11.94 -20.72 -7.00
CA TYR A 437 -11.50 -19.38 -7.40
C TYR A 437 -10.02 -19.39 -7.76
N PRO A 438 -9.56 -18.55 -8.72
CA PRO A 438 -8.13 -18.34 -8.93
C PRO A 438 -7.45 -17.94 -7.61
N PRO A 439 -6.21 -18.39 -7.36
CA PRO A 439 -5.53 -18.11 -6.11
C PRO A 439 -5.13 -16.63 -6.00
N LEU A 440 -4.93 -16.16 -4.76
CA LEU A 440 -4.31 -14.87 -4.47
C LEU A 440 -2.84 -14.86 -4.89
N ILE A 441 -2.12 -15.94 -4.55
CA ILE A 441 -0.70 -16.17 -4.87
C ILE A 441 -0.56 -17.56 -5.49
N PHE A 442 0.20 -17.63 -6.58
CA PHE A 442 0.67 -18.87 -7.19
C PHE A 442 2.19 -18.97 -7.01
N GLN A 443 2.65 -19.92 -6.20
CA GLN A 443 4.07 -20.22 -6.02
C GLN A 443 4.46 -21.43 -6.89
N HIS A 444 5.64 -21.37 -7.51
CA HIS A 444 6.24 -22.47 -8.28
C HIS A 444 7.70 -22.71 -7.88
N ALA A 445 8.05 -23.92 -7.50
CA ALA A 445 9.44 -24.39 -7.47
C ALA A 445 9.65 -25.42 -8.60
N GLY A 446 10.70 -25.26 -9.40
CA GLY A 446 11.03 -26.20 -10.45
C GLY A 446 12.16 -25.72 -11.37
N HIS A 447 12.43 -26.48 -12.43
CA HIS A 447 13.33 -26.03 -13.49
C HIS A 447 12.61 -25.07 -14.43
N GLY A 448 13.34 -24.11 -14.98
CA GLY A 448 12.87 -23.21 -16.03
C GLY A 448 13.96 -22.83 -17.02
N GLU A 449 13.52 -22.35 -18.18
CA GLU A 449 14.32 -21.58 -19.13
C GLU A 449 13.51 -20.31 -19.52
N THR A 450 14.11 -19.35 -20.26
CA THR A 450 13.54 -18.04 -20.64
C THR A 450 12.04 -18.05 -20.94
N GLN A 451 11.55 -19.08 -21.65
CA GLN A 451 10.20 -19.18 -22.17
C GLN A 451 9.39 -20.34 -21.58
N VAL A 452 9.84 -21.01 -20.51
CA VAL A 452 9.29 -22.32 -20.11
C VAL A 452 9.56 -22.72 -18.65
N TYR A 453 8.61 -23.42 -18.05
CA TYR A 453 8.79 -24.21 -16.83
C TYR A 453 8.68 -25.70 -17.09
N HIS A 454 9.50 -26.51 -16.42
CA HIS A 454 9.29 -27.95 -16.28
C HIS A 454 8.40 -28.22 -15.07
N ILE A 455 7.10 -27.98 -15.25
CA ILE A 455 6.03 -28.18 -14.25
C ILE A 455 5.90 -29.64 -13.76
N ASN A 456 6.63 -30.57 -14.36
CA ASN A 456 6.91 -31.91 -13.86
C ASN A 456 8.28 -32.32 -14.40
N TYR A 457 9.16 -32.89 -13.58
CA TYR A 457 10.52 -33.26 -13.96
C TYR A 457 10.68 -34.75 -14.29
N GLU A 458 10.39 -35.63 -13.33
CA GLU A 458 10.69 -37.07 -13.35
C GLU A 458 9.44 -37.97 -13.20
N ASN A 459 8.53 -37.69 -12.27
CA ASN A 459 7.42 -38.57 -11.91
C ASN A 459 6.42 -38.74 -13.07
N GLY A 460 6.48 -39.88 -13.75
CA GLY A 460 5.74 -40.12 -14.99
C GLY A 460 6.29 -39.37 -16.21
N GLY A 461 7.50 -38.81 -16.12
CA GLY A 461 8.25 -38.13 -17.17
C GLY A 461 7.90 -36.65 -17.36
N THR A 462 8.90 -35.89 -17.81
CA THR A 462 8.90 -34.42 -17.90
C THR A 462 7.67 -33.83 -18.60
N VAL A 463 7.19 -32.70 -18.10
CA VAL A 463 6.13 -31.88 -18.72
C VAL A 463 6.53 -30.42 -18.67
N SER A 464 6.69 -29.81 -19.83
CA SER A 464 7.03 -28.40 -19.97
C SER A 464 5.79 -27.54 -20.23
N TRP A 465 5.74 -26.34 -19.66
CA TRP A 465 4.73 -25.30 -19.84
C TRP A 465 5.40 -24.05 -20.38
N TYR A 466 5.02 -23.61 -21.58
CA TYR A 466 5.71 -22.54 -22.31
C TYR A 466 4.96 -21.20 -22.21
N ASN A 467 5.64 -20.09 -22.52
CA ASN A 467 5.03 -18.76 -22.63
C ASN A 467 3.82 -18.76 -23.60
N TRP A 468 3.86 -19.50 -24.71
CA TRP A 468 2.73 -19.67 -25.63
C TRP A 468 1.61 -20.61 -25.14
N ASP A 469 1.78 -21.30 -24.01
CA ASP A 469 0.67 -21.97 -23.32
C ASP A 469 -0.10 -21.00 -22.39
N VAL A 470 0.51 -19.88 -21.95
CA VAL A 470 -0.11 -18.90 -21.04
C VAL A 470 -1.44 -18.35 -21.57
N PRO A 471 -1.60 -17.98 -22.86
CA PRO A 471 -2.90 -17.57 -23.43
C PRO A 471 -3.99 -18.65 -23.45
N SER A 472 -3.69 -19.88 -22.98
CA SER A 472 -4.71 -20.94 -22.77
C SER A 472 -5.29 -20.97 -21.35
N LEU A 473 -4.87 -20.03 -20.48
CA LEU A 473 -5.49 -19.77 -19.18
C LEU A 473 -6.83 -19.03 -19.35
N THR A 474 -7.71 -19.18 -18.36
CA THR A 474 -9.07 -18.59 -18.39
C THR A 474 -9.45 -17.95 -17.06
N ASN A 475 -8.46 -17.48 -16.30
CA ASN A 475 -8.64 -16.81 -15.01
C ASN A 475 -9.00 -15.31 -15.17
N THR A 476 -9.87 -14.98 -16.12
CA THR A 476 -10.18 -13.62 -16.61
C THR A 476 -11.07 -12.78 -15.66
N GLY A 477 -10.99 -13.04 -14.36
CA GLY A 477 -11.67 -12.27 -13.31
C GLY A 477 -10.86 -12.09 -12.03
N PHE A 478 -9.72 -12.78 -11.91
CA PHE A 478 -8.71 -12.55 -10.87
C PHE A 478 -7.36 -13.12 -11.34
N TRP A 479 -6.31 -12.32 -11.23
CA TRP A 479 -4.96 -12.66 -11.68
C TRP A 479 -4.04 -12.80 -10.46
N PRO A 480 -3.51 -14.00 -10.17
CA PRO A 480 -2.65 -14.21 -9.00
C PRO A 480 -1.39 -13.35 -9.06
N VAL A 481 -0.81 -13.05 -7.90
CA VAL A 481 0.62 -12.74 -7.81
C VAL A 481 1.38 -14.05 -8.07
N HIS A 482 2.35 -14.05 -8.97
CA HIS A 482 3.15 -15.23 -9.26
C HIS A 482 4.57 -15.06 -8.74
N THR A 483 5.03 -16.00 -7.93
CA THR A 483 6.41 -16.05 -7.45
C THR A 483 7.01 -17.43 -7.73
N SER A 484 8.30 -17.51 -8.00
CA SER A 484 8.94 -18.79 -8.31
C SER A 484 10.40 -18.90 -7.89
N VAL A 485 10.85 -20.15 -7.76
CA VAL A 485 12.26 -20.56 -7.79
C VAL A 485 12.46 -21.40 -9.05
N ALA A 486 13.06 -20.80 -10.09
CA ALA A 486 13.35 -21.43 -11.37
C ALA A 486 14.31 -20.56 -12.20
N CYS A 487 15.28 -21.14 -12.91
CA CYS A 487 16.22 -20.38 -13.75
C CYS A 487 15.55 -19.56 -14.85
N ILE A 488 16.07 -18.35 -15.08
CA ILE A 488 15.90 -17.43 -16.23
C ILE A 488 14.46 -17.16 -16.69
N CYS A 489 13.45 -17.54 -15.91
CA CYS A 489 12.05 -17.35 -16.27
C CYS A 489 11.58 -15.88 -16.17
N GLY A 490 12.38 -15.05 -15.50
CA GLY A 490 12.23 -13.61 -15.38
C GLY A 490 13.02 -12.77 -16.40
N GLU A 491 13.94 -13.36 -17.18
CA GLU A 491 14.93 -12.75 -18.12
C GLU A 491 14.26 -11.79 -19.14
N PHE A 492 13.90 -10.58 -18.70
CA PHE A 492 13.02 -9.65 -19.44
C PHE A 492 13.78 -8.76 -20.44
N GLU A 493 15.10 -8.86 -20.46
CA GLU A 493 15.99 -8.36 -21.50
C GLU A 493 16.12 -9.32 -22.69
N ALA A 494 15.71 -10.58 -22.54
CA ALA A 494 15.60 -11.53 -23.63
C ALA A 494 14.29 -11.36 -24.45
N SER A 495 13.98 -12.31 -25.33
CA SER A 495 12.84 -12.20 -26.25
C SER A 495 11.57 -12.85 -25.70
N ASP A 496 10.66 -12.04 -25.13
CA ASP A 496 9.35 -12.46 -24.61
C ASP A 496 9.47 -13.60 -23.59
N CYS A 497 9.97 -13.28 -22.39
CA CYS A 497 10.19 -14.26 -21.32
C CYS A 497 8.86 -14.74 -20.69
N LEU A 498 8.95 -15.76 -19.83
CA LEU A 498 7.78 -16.38 -19.23
C LEU A 498 7.05 -15.42 -18.27
N ALA A 499 7.78 -14.62 -17.48
CA ALA A 499 7.21 -13.59 -16.63
C ALA A 499 6.40 -12.56 -17.43
N GLU A 500 6.93 -12.09 -18.56
CA GLU A 500 6.26 -11.13 -19.44
C GLU A 500 4.94 -11.68 -19.99
N ALA A 501 4.95 -12.93 -20.48
CA ALA A 501 3.76 -13.58 -21.02
C ALA A 501 2.64 -13.74 -19.98
N TYR A 502 2.99 -13.98 -18.71
CA TYR A 502 1.99 -13.97 -17.62
C TYR A 502 1.39 -12.60 -17.34
N VAL A 503 2.13 -11.51 -17.56
CA VAL A 503 1.73 -10.16 -17.14
C VAL A 503 1.08 -9.35 -18.27
N LYS A 504 1.54 -9.48 -19.52
CA LYS A 504 1.12 -8.61 -20.64
C LYS A 504 -0.22 -8.95 -21.31
N ASP A 505 -0.71 -10.18 -21.17
CA ASP A 505 -1.98 -10.62 -21.78
C ASP A 505 -3.21 -10.38 -20.87
N ASP A 506 -4.42 -10.72 -21.31
CA ASP A 506 -5.66 -10.57 -20.52
C ASP A 506 -5.91 -11.68 -19.48
N CYS A 507 -5.03 -12.69 -19.43
CA CYS A 507 -5.03 -13.81 -18.47
C CYS A 507 -3.70 -13.85 -17.69
N GLY A 508 -3.41 -14.96 -16.98
CA GLY A 508 -2.13 -15.13 -16.28
C GLY A 508 -2.07 -14.41 -14.93
N ALA A 509 -0.96 -13.72 -14.65
CA ALA A 509 -0.67 -13.07 -13.38
C ALA A 509 -0.95 -11.55 -13.40
N ILE A 510 -1.13 -10.94 -12.22
CA ILE A 510 -1.10 -9.48 -12.07
C ILE A 510 0.34 -8.96 -12.03
N ALA A 511 1.23 -9.75 -11.43
CA ALA A 511 2.65 -9.48 -11.31
C ALA A 511 3.44 -10.78 -11.16
N CYS A 512 4.69 -10.76 -11.57
CA CYS A 512 5.65 -11.84 -11.43
C CYS A 512 6.87 -11.37 -10.61
N LEU A 513 7.31 -12.21 -9.66
CA LEU A 513 8.54 -12.10 -8.88
C LEU A 513 9.35 -13.36 -9.16
N MET A 514 10.28 -13.28 -10.11
CA MET A 514 10.96 -14.43 -10.72
C MET A 514 12.45 -14.17 -10.83
N ASN A 515 13.26 -15.23 -10.92
CA ASN A 515 14.68 -15.12 -11.20
C ASN A 515 14.90 -14.65 -12.66
N ASP A 516 15.52 -13.50 -12.82
CA ASP A 516 16.06 -13.01 -14.09
C ASP A 516 17.15 -13.96 -14.62
N ASN A 517 17.98 -14.53 -13.74
CA ASN A 517 19.03 -15.48 -14.08
C ASN A 517 18.89 -16.82 -13.30
N PHE A 518 19.99 -17.51 -12.99
CA PHE A 518 19.97 -18.85 -12.41
C PHE A 518 19.41 -18.86 -10.98
N GLY A 519 18.37 -19.67 -10.76
CA GLY A 519 17.92 -20.02 -9.41
C GLY A 519 18.97 -20.89 -8.71
N TRP A 520 19.31 -20.54 -7.47
CA TRP A 520 20.33 -21.19 -6.65
C TRP A 520 19.72 -21.91 -5.44
N TYR A 521 20.19 -23.13 -5.21
CA TYR A 521 19.79 -23.92 -4.05
C TYR A 521 20.98 -24.60 -3.36
N SER A 522 20.82 -24.98 -2.09
CA SER A 522 21.77 -25.80 -1.36
C SER A 522 21.53 -27.28 -1.67
N THR A 523 22.59 -28.05 -1.91
CA THR A 523 22.42 -29.51 -2.02
C THR A 523 21.98 -30.18 -0.71
N LEU A 524 21.87 -29.46 0.41
CA LEU A 524 21.25 -29.95 1.65
C LEU A 524 19.77 -29.56 1.80
N ASP A 525 19.38 -28.38 1.29
CA ASP A 525 18.09 -27.74 1.52
C ASP A 525 17.61 -27.02 0.23
N ALA A 526 16.37 -27.28 -0.16
CA ALA A 526 15.79 -26.67 -1.36
C ALA A 526 15.41 -25.19 -1.14
N SER A 527 15.23 -24.74 0.11
CA SER A 527 14.81 -23.37 0.43
C SER A 527 15.95 -22.37 0.36
N MET A 528 17.08 -22.63 1.01
CA MET A 528 18.32 -21.87 0.75
C MET A 528 18.74 -22.09 -0.71
N TYR A 529 18.91 -21.09 -1.59
CA TYR A 529 19.01 -19.64 -1.37
C TYR A 529 17.80 -18.88 -1.96
N SER A 530 17.39 -19.21 -3.20
CA SER A 530 16.30 -18.51 -3.88
C SER A 530 14.94 -18.72 -3.21
N GLY A 531 14.72 -19.87 -2.54
CA GLY A 531 13.49 -20.17 -1.81
C GLY A 531 13.29 -19.32 -0.56
N GLU A 532 14.36 -18.93 0.14
CA GLU A 532 14.28 -18.00 1.27
C GLU A 532 13.74 -16.62 0.83
N PHE A 533 14.11 -16.12 -0.36
CA PHE A 533 13.50 -14.90 -0.90
C PHE A 533 12.00 -15.05 -1.15
N VAL A 534 11.54 -16.23 -1.60
CA VAL A 534 10.11 -16.53 -1.75
C VAL A 534 9.42 -16.60 -0.39
N GLU A 535 10.02 -17.26 0.61
CA GLU A 535 9.50 -17.29 1.99
C GLU A 535 9.36 -15.88 2.57
N MET A 536 10.38 -15.03 2.39
CA MET A 536 10.39 -13.65 2.86
C MET A 536 9.32 -12.78 2.18
N GLN A 537 8.84 -13.11 0.98
CA GLN A 537 7.68 -12.46 0.35
C GLN A 537 6.38 -12.78 1.09
N PHE A 538 6.19 -14.04 1.54
CA PHE A 538 5.03 -14.43 2.36
C PHE A 538 5.08 -13.78 3.74
N ARG A 539 6.27 -13.69 4.35
CA ARG A 539 6.48 -12.95 5.60
C ARG A 539 6.12 -11.47 5.45
N ALA A 540 6.73 -10.77 4.48
CA ALA A 540 6.49 -9.35 4.22
C ALA A 540 4.99 -9.04 4.09
N LEU A 541 4.25 -9.87 3.34
CA LEU A 541 2.83 -9.71 3.12
C LEU A 541 1.99 -9.95 4.39
N PHE A 542 2.18 -11.09 5.07
CA PHE A 542 1.24 -11.58 6.09
C PHE A 542 1.65 -11.28 7.53
N SER A 543 2.95 -11.19 7.83
CA SER A 543 3.47 -10.74 9.14
C SER A 543 3.46 -9.22 9.21
N ASP A 544 4.05 -8.57 8.21
CA ASP A 544 4.45 -7.16 8.32
C ASP A 544 3.45 -6.21 7.63
N GLY A 545 2.49 -6.77 6.88
CA GLY A 545 1.42 -6.02 6.21
C GLY A 545 1.88 -5.25 4.98
N LYS A 546 3.04 -5.60 4.40
CA LYS A 546 3.56 -5.00 3.16
C LYS A 546 2.79 -5.53 1.96
N GLU A 547 1.65 -4.90 1.69
CA GLU A 547 0.70 -5.39 0.70
C GLU A 547 0.81 -4.77 -0.69
N HIS A 548 1.46 -3.62 -0.86
CA HIS A 548 1.79 -3.09 -2.18
C HIS A 548 2.96 -3.89 -2.77
N LEU A 549 2.87 -4.28 -4.05
CA LEU A 549 3.83 -5.23 -4.66
C LEU A 549 5.30 -4.79 -4.55
N GLY A 550 5.58 -3.49 -4.69
CA GLY A 550 6.94 -2.96 -4.55
C GLY A 550 7.41 -2.91 -3.08
N GLU A 551 6.53 -2.56 -2.14
CA GLU A 551 6.84 -2.66 -0.70
C GLU A 551 7.16 -4.09 -0.28
N LEU A 552 6.38 -5.06 -0.79
CA LEU A 552 6.57 -6.48 -0.53
C LEU A 552 7.94 -6.96 -1.01
N LEU A 553 8.30 -6.68 -2.26
CA LEU A 553 9.58 -7.10 -2.83
C LEU A 553 10.73 -6.52 -2.00
N ASN A 554 10.70 -5.22 -1.73
CA ASN A 554 11.82 -4.53 -1.08
C ASN A 554 11.95 -4.94 0.39
N GLN A 555 10.83 -5.19 1.09
CA GLN A 555 10.88 -5.78 2.43
C GLN A 555 11.41 -7.21 2.42
N SER A 556 11.01 -8.05 1.45
CA SER A 556 11.52 -9.42 1.35
C SER A 556 13.02 -9.48 1.08
N LYS A 557 13.52 -8.57 0.24
CA LYS A 557 14.95 -8.37 -0.04
C LYS A 557 15.69 -7.87 1.21
N ALA A 558 15.15 -6.86 1.91
CA ALA A 558 15.78 -6.25 3.07
C ALA A 558 16.10 -7.24 4.21
N TYR A 559 15.35 -8.35 4.33
CA TYR A 559 15.65 -9.42 5.29
C TYR A 559 16.94 -10.20 4.98
N LEU A 560 17.30 -10.34 3.71
CA LEU A 560 18.47 -11.09 3.25
C LEU A 560 19.61 -10.16 2.77
N MET A 561 19.45 -8.84 2.92
CA MET A 561 20.44 -7.85 2.49
C MET A 561 21.82 -8.05 3.14
N CYS A 562 21.89 -8.30 4.46
CA CYS A 562 23.17 -8.55 5.14
C CYS A 562 23.87 -9.81 4.57
N SER A 563 23.09 -10.83 4.23
CA SER A 563 23.54 -12.06 3.60
C SER A 563 24.05 -11.79 2.18
N ALA A 564 23.33 -11.00 1.38
CA ALA A 564 23.68 -10.63 0.01
C ALA A 564 24.93 -9.73 -0.09
N MET A 565 25.15 -8.85 0.89
CA MET A 565 26.39 -8.10 1.01
C MET A 565 27.57 -9.05 1.25
N GLY A 566 27.47 -9.98 2.21
CA GLY A 566 28.56 -10.88 2.62
C GLY A 566 28.78 -12.14 1.75
N ASN A 567 27.79 -12.60 1.00
CA ASN A 567 27.81 -13.86 0.25
C ASN A 567 27.31 -13.65 -1.19
N CYS A 568 28.09 -14.12 -2.17
CA CYS A 568 27.81 -13.90 -3.60
C CYS A 568 26.58 -14.66 -4.13
N VAL A 569 26.17 -15.78 -3.53
CA VAL A 569 24.96 -16.52 -3.93
C VAL A 569 23.71 -15.73 -3.54
N TYR A 570 23.66 -15.22 -2.30
CA TYR A 570 22.59 -14.30 -1.90
C TYR A 570 22.61 -13.00 -2.71
N ARG A 571 23.79 -12.49 -3.12
CA ARG A 571 23.90 -11.33 -4.01
C ARG A 571 23.25 -11.55 -5.36
N TRP A 572 23.56 -12.69 -5.99
CA TRP A 572 22.97 -13.11 -7.25
C TRP A 572 21.43 -13.11 -7.15
N CYS A 573 20.88 -13.79 -6.14
CA CYS A 573 19.44 -13.83 -5.91
C CYS A 573 18.82 -12.48 -5.52
N TYR A 574 19.58 -11.57 -4.89
CA TYR A 574 19.11 -10.22 -4.59
C TYR A 574 18.96 -9.35 -5.84
N TYR A 575 19.92 -9.45 -6.76
CA TYR A 575 19.95 -8.67 -7.99
C TYR A 575 18.89 -9.14 -8.99
N GLU A 576 18.77 -10.45 -9.21
CA GLU A 576 17.95 -11.04 -10.28
C GLU A 576 16.42 -10.97 -10.03
N ILE A 577 15.95 -10.79 -8.79
CA ILE A 577 14.50 -10.79 -8.53
C ILE A 577 13.93 -9.39 -8.77
N ASN A 578 13.25 -9.22 -9.90
CA ASN A 578 12.61 -7.97 -10.31
C ASN A 578 11.08 -8.04 -10.18
N LEU A 579 10.43 -6.89 -9.97
CA LEU A 579 8.97 -6.79 -10.03
C LEU A 579 8.51 -6.55 -11.48
N ILE A 580 8.08 -7.62 -12.14
CA ILE A 580 7.36 -7.55 -13.41
C ILE A 580 5.88 -7.35 -13.07
N GLY A 581 5.47 -6.11 -12.85
CA GLY A 581 4.15 -5.72 -12.38
C GLY A 581 4.09 -4.24 -12.01
N ASP A 582 2.95 -3.82 -11.45
CA ASP A 582 2.78 -2.46 -10.96
C ASP A 582 3.13 -2.36 -9.46
N PRO A 583 4.10 -1.51 -9.03
CA PRO A 583 4.62 -1.51 -7.67
C PRO A 583 3.63 -1.01 -6.60
N GLU A 584 2.64 -0.21 -7.00
CA GLU A 584 1.67 0.40 -6.10
C GLU A 584 0.44 -0.49 -5.87
N THR A 585 0.20 -1.50 -6.71
CA THR A 585 -1.00 -2.35 -6.61
C THR A 585 -1.05 -3.14 -5.29
N PRO A 586 -2.12 -3.01 -4.47
CA PRO A 586 -2.27 -3.74 -3.23
C PRO A 586 -2.81 -5.17 -3.43
N ILE A 587 -2.17 -6.12 -2.77
CA ILE A 587 -2.49 -7.55 -2.84
C ILE A 587 -3.71 -7.89 -1.98
N LEU A 588 -3.86 -7.34 -0.77
CA LEU A 588 -4.92 -7.74 0.19
C LEU A 588 -6.11 -6.76 0.19
N THR A 589 -5.85 -5.49 -0.05
CA THR A 589 -6.83 -4.42 -0.07
C THR A 589 -7.54 -4.40 -1.41
N ARG A 590 -8.85 -4.65 -1.35
CA ARG A 590 -9.75 -4.39 -2.46
C ARG A 590 -10.08 -2.90 -2.50
N ARG A 591 -9.74 -2.23 -3.60
CA ARG A 591 -10.17 -0.86 -3.86
C ARG A 591 -11.55 -0.85 -4.49
N THR A 592 -12.34 0.14 -4.10
CA THR A 592 -13.49 0.58 -4.88
C THR A 592 -13.14 1.93 -5.46
N GLN A 593 -13.51 2.19 -6.71
CA GLN A 593 -13.50 3.58 -7.21
C GLN A 593 -14.20 4.45 -6.16
N PRO A 594 -13.60 5.58 -5.72
CA PRO A 594 -14.30 6.49 -4.83
C PRO A 594 -15.66 6.86 -5.45
N PRO A 595 -16.69 7.16 -4.64
CA PRO A 595 -17.87 7.81 -5.17
C PRO A 595 -17.39 9.05 -5.92
N GLY A 596 -17.62 9.09 -7.24
CA GLY A 596 -17.24 10.24 -8.03
C GLY A 596 -17.89 11.50 -7.46
N ASP A 597 -17.30 12.65 -7.77
CA ASP A 597 -17.82 13.97 -7.39
C ASP A 597 -19.34 14.03 -7.54
N SER A 598 -20.04 14.16 -6.41
CA SER A 598 -21.50 14.15 -6.37
C SER A 598 -22.02 15.51 -5.96
N LEU A 599 -23.12 15.93 -6.58
CA LEU A 599 -23.81 17.20 -6.35
C LEU A 599 -25.22 16.90 -5.89
N THR A 600 -25.60 17.37 -4.71
CA THR A 600 -26.94 17.15 -4.15
C THR A 600 -27.58 18.46 -3.67
N ILE A 601 -28.89 18.61 -3.82
CA ILE A 601 -29.67 19.72 -3.27
C ILE A 601 -29.93 19.45 -1.79
N THR A 602 -29.30 20.24 -0.90
CA THR A 602 -29.51 20.14 0.56
C THR A 602 -30.69 20.96 1.05
N SER A 603 -31.07 21.99 0.30
CA SER A 603 -32.28 22.78 0.55
C SER A 603 -32.74 23.39 -0.77
N PRO A 604 -34.03 23.29 -1.14
CA PRO A 604 -35.09 22.59 -0.43
C PRO A 604 -35.05 21.07 -0.68
N PRO A 605 -35.54 20.23 0.25
CA PRO A 605 -35.79 18.82 -0.05
C PRO A 605 -36.97 18.67 -1.03
N ASN A 606 -37.02 17.53 -1.73
CA ASN A 606 -38.10 17.23 -2.67
C ASN A 606 -39.49 17.24 -2.00
N ASN A 607 -40.49 17.77 -2.71
CA ASN A 607 -41.86 18.06 -2.26
C ASN A 607 -41.99 19.09 -1.12
N ALA A 608 -40.96 19.91 -0.85
CA ALA A 608 -41.08 21.01 0.10
C ALA A 608 -41.95 22.17 -0.43
N THR A 609 -42.49 22.99 0.48
CA THR A 609 -43.13 24.26 0.15
C THR A 609 -42.14 25.41 0.29
N VAL A 610 -41.98 26.22 -0.77
CA VAL A 610 -41.05 27.38 -0.81
C VAL A 610 -41.79 28.70 -0.98
N TYR A 611 -41.19 29.79 -0.49
CA TYR A 611 -41.83 31.12 -0.47
C TYR A 611 -40.83 32.28 -0.32
N GLY A 612 -41.20 33.46 -0.82
CA GLY A 612 -40.39 34.69 -0.77
C GLY A 612 -39.05 34.57 -1.51
N THR A 613 -37.98 35.05 -0.87
CA THR A 613 -36.61 34.78 -1.35
C THR A 613 -36.10 33.52 -0.68
N PHE A 614 -36.18 32.39 -1.38
CA PHE A 614 -35.71 31.10 -0.92
C PHE A 614 -34.23 30.89 -1.27
N ARG A 615 -33.42 30.37 -0.35
CA ARG A 615 -32.02 30.04 -0.61
C ARG A 615 -31.89 28.55 -0.94
N ILE A 616 -31.65 28.27 -2.21
CA ILE A 616 -31.24 26.94 -2.68
C ILE A 616 -29.78 26.74 -2.28
N THR A 617 -29.47 25.63 -1.63
CA THR A 617 -28.11 25.23 -1.27
C THR A 617 -27.83 23.82 -1.76
N THR A 618 -26.60 23.57 -2.17
CA THR A 618 -26.14 22.23 -2.52
C THR A 618 -25.10 21.71 -1.53
N HIS A 619 -24.80 20.42 -1.61
CA HIS A 619 -23.60 19.82 -1.07
C HIS A 619 -22.86 19.15 -2.23
N VAL A 620 -21.54 19.27 -2.22
CA VAL A 620 -20.62 18.65 -3.17
C VAL A 620 -19.66 17.76 -2.39
N THR A 621 -19.41 16.57 -2.91
CA THR A 621 -18.29 15.71 -2.53
C THR A 621 -17.24 15.74 -3.64
N GLY A 622 -15.95 15.58 -3.30
CA GLY A 622 -14.84 15.70 -4.25
C GLY A 622 -14.43 17.16 -4.54
N GLU A 623 -13.56 17.34 -5.54
CA GLU A 623 -12.93 18.63 -5.88
C GLU A 623 -12.98 19.01 -7.37
N ALA A 624 -13.47 18.13 -8.25
CA ALA A 624 -13.56 18.37 -9.69
C ALA A 624 -14.70 19.34 -10.04
N ILE A 625 -15.82 19.33 -9.30
CA ILE A 625 -16.92 20.28 -9.53
C ILE A 625 -16.48 21.70 -9.13
N ASN A 626 -16.08 22.49 -10.12
CA ASN A 626 -15.62 23.88 -9.94
C ASN A 626 -16.71 24.93 -10.19
N ASN A 627 -17.80 24.58 -10.88
CA ASN A 627 -19.01 25.42 -10.93
C ASN A 627 -20.33 24.64 -10.90
N VAL A 628 -21.38 25.28 -10.38
CA VAL A 628 -22.75 24.73 -10.33
C VAL A 628 -23.74 25.68 -11.01
N GLU A 629 -24.46 25.18 -11.99
CA GLU A 629 -25.60 25.87 -12.60
C GLU A 629 -26.90 25.57 -11.85
N PHE A 630 -27.71 26.61 -11.63
CA PHE A 630 -29.04 26.53 -11.00
C PHE A 630 -30.14 26.83 -12.04
N TRP A 631 -31.00 25.86 -12.27
CA TRP A 631 -32.09 25.87 -13.24
C TRP A 631 -33.44 25.80 -12.52
N ILE A 632 -34.44 26.55 -13.01
CA ILE A 632 -35.82 26.53 -12.47
C ILE A 632 -36.78 26.37 -13.66
N ASN A 633 -37.54 25.26 -13.68
CA ASN A 633 -38.39 24.84 -14.81
C ASN A 633 -37.65 24.92 -16.16
N ASP A 634 -36.52 24.19 -16.26
CA ASP A 634 -35.62 24.12 -17.43
C ASP A 634 -35.05 25.46 -17.93
N ILE A 635 -35.15 26.53 -17.12
CA ILE A 635 -34.55 27.84 -17.41
C ILE A 635 -33.38 28.10 -16.45
N LEU A 636 -32.16 28.21 -17.00
CA LEU A 636 -30.97 28.62 -16.26
C LEU A 636 -31.21 29.99 -15.61
N LYS A 637 -30.94 30.08 -14.30
CA LYS A 637 -31.08 31.32 -13.52
C LYS A 637 -29.76 31.88 -13.05
N TYR A 638 -28.81 31.01 -12.68
CA TYR A 638 -27.55 31.42 -12.09
C TYR A 638 -26.49 30.33 -12.28
N THR A 639 -25.23 30.74 -12.39
CA THR A 639 -24.07 29.85 -12.32
C THR A 639 -23.21 30.35 -11.18
N ASP A 640 -22.98 29.50 -10.19
CA ASP A 640 -22.12 29.79 -9.05
C ASP A 640 -20.75 29.14 -9.25
N THR A 641 -19.69 29.92 -9.09
CA THR A 641 -18.29 29.50 -9.27
C THR A 641 -17.51 29.65 -7.96
N SER A 642 -18.19 29.61 -6.80
CA SER A 642 -17.55 29.76 -5.49
C SER A 642 -18.26 28.93 -4.42
N TYR A 643 -17.60 27.86 -3.96
CA TYR A 643 -18.09 27.04 -2.86
C TYR A 643 -18.25 27.86 -1.56
N PRO A 644 -19.31 27.66 -0.75
CA PRO A 644 -20.42 26.72 -0.97
C PRO A 644 -21.47 27.27 -1.95
N TYR A 645 -21.73 26.49 -3.00
CA TYR A 645 -22.61 26.86 -4.11
C TYR A 645 -24.06 27.07 -3.65
N ARG A 646 -24.67 28.19 -4.08
CA ARG A 646 -26.00 28.60 -3.62
C ARG A 646 -26.66 29.61 -4.55
N TYR A 647 -27.99 29.53 -4.63
CA TYR A 647 -28.79 30.51 -5.37
C TYR A 647 -29.93 31.07 -4.50
N TYR A 648 -30.07 32.40 -4.48
CA TYR A 648 -31.20 33.08 -3.85
C TYR A 648 -32.31 33.26 -4.88
N TRP A 649 -33.24 32.32 -4.92
CA TRP A 649 -34.37 32.29 -5.82
C TRP A 649 -35.54 33.11 -5.25
N ASN A 650 -36.01 34.11 -6.00
CA ASN A 650 -37.26 34.79 -5.68
C ASN A 650 -38.46 34.01 -6.25
N THR A 651 -39.30 33.46 -5.38
CA THR A 651 -40.50 32.68 -5.74
C THR A 651 -41.72 33.56 -5.99
N THR A 652 -41.70 34.87 -5.71
CA THR A 652 -42.88 35.74 -5.88
C THR A 652 -43.22 36.08 -7.33
N SER A 653 -42.43 35.59 -8.29
CA SER A 653 -42.67 35.72 -9.74
C SER A 653 -43.19 34.42 -10.38
N TYR A 654 -43.55 33.43 -9.57
CA TYR A 654 -44.03 32.12 -9.98
C TYR A 654 -45.49 31.95 -9.57
N PRO A 655 -46.29 31.10 -10.25
CA PRO A 655 -47.65 30.81 -9.85
C PRO A 655 -47.74 30.21 -8.44
N GLU A 656 -48.88 30.41 -7.80
CA GLU A 656 -49.19 29.87 -6.47
C GLU A 656 -49.76 28.45 -6.58
N ASP A 657 -49.41 27.61 -5.61
CA ASP A 657 -49.83 26.21 -5.49
C ASP A 657 -49.49 25.33 -6.72
N GLU A 658 -48.52 25.78 -7.53
CA GLU A 658 -47.92 25.02 -8.63
C GLU A 658 -46.57 24.42 -8.21
N ASP A 659 -46.32 23.21 -8.71
CA ASP A 659 -45.03 22.53 -8.57
C ASP A 659 -44.00 23.09 -9.55
N VAL A 660 -42.80 23.35 -9.03
CA VAL A 660 -41.66 23.91 -9.74
C VAL A 660 -40.46 22.99 -9.57
N THR A 661 -39.84 22.60 -10.68
CA THR A 661 -38.62 21.79 -10.68
C THR A 661 -37.39 22.69 -10.56
N ILE A 662 -36.64 22.50 -9.49
CA ILE A 662 -35.26 22.96 -9.35
C ILE A 662 -34.36 21.87 -9.93
N ALA A 663 -33.39 22.24 -10.75
CA ALA A 663 -32.30 21.37 -11.16
C ALA A 663 -30.95 22.06 -10.93
N VAL A 664 -29.97 21.30 -10.46
CA VAL A 664 -28.59 21.75 -10.29
C VAL A 664 -27.66 20.88 -11.13
N LYS A 665 -26.65 21.48 -11.77
CA LYS A 665 -25.68 20.76 -12.62
C LYS A 665 -24.26 21.20 -12.29
N GLY A 666 -23.42 20.24 -11.91
CA GLY A 666 -22.03 20.46 -11.51
C GLY A 666 -21.09 20.14 -12.67
N TYR A 667 -20.11 21.00 -12.89
CA TYR A 667 -19.17 20.88 -14.00
C TYR A 667 -17.73 20.96 -13.52
N ASP A 668 -16.87 20.23 -14.23
CA ASP A 668 -15.45 20.52 -14.35
C ASP A 668 -15.22 21.21 -15.70
N GLY A 669 -15.07 22.54 -15.67
CA GLY A 669 -14.90 23.35 -16.88
C GLY A 669 -16.11 23.26 -17.81
N SER A 670 -16.01 22.49 -18.90
CA SER A 670 -17.12 22.23 -19.84
C SER A 670 -17.76 20.84 -19.70
N THR A 671 -17.21 19.97 -18.86
CA THR A 671 -17.67 18.59 -18.69
C THR A 671 -18.69 18.51 -17.57
N LEU A 672 -19.89 17.99 -17.86
CA LEU A 672 -20.89 17.71 -16.83
C LEU A 672 -20.39 16.54 -15.97
N VAL A 673 -20.28 16.76 -14.66
CA VAL A 673 -19.80 15.76 -13.69
C VAL A 673 -20.99 15.06 -13.03
N ASP A 674 -21.91 15.83 -12.44
CA ASP A 674 -23.12 15.31 -11.79
C ASP A 674 -24.28 16.32 -11.82
N SER A 675 -25.50 15.88 -11.53
CA SER A 675 -26.69 16.73 -11.46
C SER A 675 -27.78 16.16 -10.56
N ASP A 676 -28.48 17.04 -9.84
CA ASP A 676 -29.60 16.67 -8.96
C ASP A 676 -30.83 17.56 -9.20
N THR A 677 -32.01 17.06 -8.81
CA THR A 677 -33.30 17.71 -9.05
C THR A 677 -34.24 17.59 -7.85
N ALA A 678 -34.97 18.67 -7.56
CA ALA A 678 -36.00 18.70 -6.54
C ALA A 678 -37.24 19.43 -7.07
N THR A 679 -38.40 18.78 -6.99
CA THR A 679 -39.70 19.43 -7.22
C THR A 679 -40.16 20.07 -5.91
N VAL A 680 -40.66 21.29 -5.97
CA VAL A 680 -41.21 22.02 -4.81
C VAL A 680 -42.45 22.80 -5.17
N THR A 681 -43.40 22.90 -4.25
CA THR A 681 -44.60 23.71 -4.44
C THR A 681 -44.31 25.15 -4.04
N VAL A 682 -44.57 26.11 -4.92
CA VAL A 682 -44.49 27.55 -4.58
C VAL A 682 -45.79 27.97 -3.90
N ASN A 683 -45.72 28.45 -2.66
CA ASN A 683 -46.86 29.06 -1.97
C ASN A 683 -46.38 30.28 -1.17
N ASN A 684 -46.41 31.45 -1.81
CA ASN A 684 -46.09 32.73 -1.18
C ASN A 684 -47.23 33.24 -0.29
N TYR A 685 -48.47 32.74 -0.45
CA TYR A 685 -49.64 33.22 0.28
C TYR A 685 -50.43 32.11 0.98
N PHE A 686 -50.68 32.28 2.28
CA PHE A 686 -51.74 31.54 2.96
C PHE A 686 -52.49 32.43 3.96
N ILE A 687 -53.73 32.02 4.23
CA ILE A 687 -54.52 32.47 5.37
C ILE A 687 -55.29 31.28 5.92
N PHE A 688 -55.19 31.04 7.23
CA PHE A 688 -56.11 30.13 7.93
C PHE A 688 -56.56 30.72 9.26
N ILE A 689 -57.75 30.34 9.71
CA ILE A 689 -58.25 30.71 11.04
C ILE A 689 -57.65 29.69 12.02
N ALA A 690 -56.70 30.14 12.83
CA ALA A 690 -56.02 29.30 13.80
C ALA A 690 -56.89 29.03 15.04
N ARG A 691 -57.74 30.01 15.41
CA ARG A 691 -58.81 29.84 16.40
C ARG A 691 -60.00 30.77 16.12
N PRO A 692 -61.24 30.37 16.49
CA PRO A 692 -61.59 29.02 16.91
C PRO A 692 -61.52 28.03 15.74
N SER A 693 -61.51 26.72 16.00
CA SER A 693 -61.61 25.70 14.94
C SER A 693 -63.06 25.39 14.56
N ASP A 694 -63.25 24.60 13.50
CA ASP A 694 -64.52 23.89 13.29
C ASP A 694 -64.90 23.12 14.56
N GLU A 695 -66.21 23.08 14.83
CA GLU A 695 -66.82 22.38 15.97
C GLU A 695 -66.33 22.81 17.38
N GLU A 696 -65.47 23.84 17.52
CA GLU A 696 -65.03 24.33 18.84
C GLU A 696 -66.22 24.96 19.58
N GLU A 697 -66.58 24.40 20.74
CA GLU A 697 -67.55 24.99 21.65
C GLU A 697 -66.99 26.31 22.23
N ILE A 698 -67.66 27.42 21.93
CA ILE A 698 -67.23 28.77 22.30
C ILE A 698 -68.35 29.55 22.99
N SER A 699 -67.96 30.42 23.93
CA SER A 699 -68.90 31.27 24.67
C SER A 699 -68.24 32.57 25.12
N GLY A 700 -69.07 33.58 25.40
CA GLY A 700 -68.56 34.88 25.83
C GLY A 700 -67.78 35.63 24.75
N TRP A 701 -66.63 36.19 25.14
CA TRP A 701 -65.74 36.94 24.27
C TRP A 701 -64.63 36.06 23.69
N VAL A 702 -64.66 35.84 22.38
CA VAL A 702 -63.79 34.93 21.64
C VAL A 702 -62.88 35.73 20.72
N THR A 703 -61.57 35.55 20.83
CA THR A 703 -60.63 36.16 19.88
C THR A 703 -60.41 35.23 18.70
N ILE A 704 -61.00 35.57 17.56
CA ILE A 704 -60.72 34.94 16.28
C ILE A 704 -59.32 35.39 15.86
N LYS A 705 -58.41 34.41 15.66
CA LYS A 705 -57.02 34.64 15.26
C LYS A 705 -56.75 33.93 13.95
N THR A 706 -56.13 34.63 13.01
CA THR A 706 -55.62 34.02 11.79
C THR A 706 -54.11 33.89 11.83
N GLU A 707 -53.60 32.80 11.27
CA GLU A 707 -52.22 32.71 10.82
C GLU A 707 -52.17 32.98 9.31
N THR A 708 -51.13 33.70 8.88
CA THR A 708 -51.05 34.26 7.52
C THR A 708 -49.62 34.37 7.02
N ARG A 709 -49.41 34.12 5.73
CA ARG A 709 -48.17 34.44 5.00
C ARG A 709 -48.51 35.30 3.78
N GLY A 710 -47.72 36.34 3.53
CA GLY A 710 -47.89 37.26 2.39
C GLY A 710 -49.14 38.17 2.45
N VAL A 711 -49.96 38.10 3.49
CA VAL A 711 -51.16 38.92 3.72
C VAL A 711 -50.80 40.26 4.38
N ASP A 712 -51.36 41.37 3.89
CA ASP A 712 -51.27 42.70 4.52
C ASP A 712 -52.61 43.20 5.11
N MET A 713 -53.74 42.58 4.75
CA MET A 713 -55.07 42.92 5.25
C MET A 713 -55.97 41.68 5.34
N VAL A 714 -56.70 41.53 6.45
CA VAL A 714 -57.71 40.49 6.64
C VAL A 714 -59.09 41.10 6.89
N LYS A 715 -60.13 40.59 6.22
CA LYS A 715 -61.53 40.91 6.50
C LYS A 715 -62.22 39.74 7.18
N PHE A 716 -62.77 39.99 8.37
CA PHE A 716 -63.51 39.00 9.17
C PHE A 716 -65.02 39.16 8.97
N TYR A 717 -65.70 38.03 8.81
CA TYR A 717 -67.15 37.91 8.65
C TYR A 717 -67.68 36.86 9.63
N ILE A 718 -68.88 37.07 10.16
CA ILE A 718 -69.66 36.09 10.94
C ILE A 718 -71.00 35.93 10.24
N ASP A 719 -71.40 34.71 9.91
CA ASP A 719 -72.62 34.36 9.16
C ASP A 719 -72.77 35.17 7.86
N GLY A 720 -71.66 35.35 7.15
CA GLY A 720 -71.57 36.18 5.93
C GLY A 720 -71.59 37.70 6.16
N VAL A 721 -71.80 38.19 7.39
CA VAL A 721 -71.83 39.62 7.72
C VAL A 721 -70.43 40.12 8.09
N HIS A 722 -69.92 41.11 7.36
CA HIS A 722 -68.63 41.75 7.65
C HIS A 722 -68.61 42.40 9.04
N LYS A 723 -67.54 42.16 9.81
CA LYS A 723 -67.36 42.70 11.17
C LYS A 723 -66.14 43.59 11.34
N LYS A 724 -64.98 43.18 10.80
CA LYS A 724 -63.72 43.92 10.94
C LYS A 724 -62.86 43.78 9.69
N THR A 725 -62.27 44.89 9.25
CA THR A 725 -61.05 44.86 8.42
C THR A 725 -59.87 45.12 9.36
N ASP A 726 -58.85 44.27 9.31
CA ASP A 726 -57.62 44.39 10.07
C ASP A 726 -56.44 44.59 9.12
N TYR A 727 -55.54 45.51 9.45
CA TYR A 727 -54.41 45.96 8.61
C TYR A 727 -53.05 45.73 9.28
N THR A 728 -53.03 45.07 10.45
CA THR A 728 -51.81 44.88 11.24
C THR A 728 -51.76 43.44 11.76
N ALA A 729 -50.71 42.72 11.37
CA ALA A 729 -50.45 41.38 11.90
C ALA A 729 -50.02 41.42 13.38
N PRO A 730 -50.40 40.45 14.22
CA PRO A 730 -51.27 39.30 13.92
C PRO A 730 -52.73 39.73 13.76
N PHE A 731 -53.34 39.39 12.61
CA PHE A 731 -54.70 39.80 12.31
C PHE A 731 -55.70 39.02 13.18
N GLN A 732 -56.62 39.74 13.80
CA GLN A 732 -57.54 39.17 14.77
C GLN A 732 -58.83 39.98 14.92
N TYR A 733 -59.93 39.30 15.25
CA TYR A 733 -61.21 39.92 15.56
C TYR A 733 -61.76 39.39 16.89
N LEU A 734 -62.04 40.29 17.83
CA LEU A 734 -62.66 39.96 19.10
C LEU A 734 -64.19 39.95 18.93
N TRP A 735 -64.79 38.77 19.02
CA TRP A 735 -66.21 38.50 18.78
C TRP A 735 -66.95 38.26 20.10
N ASN A 736 -68.09 38.94 20.30
CA ASN A 736 -69.02 38.66 21.39
C ASN A 736 -70.05 37.61 20.94
N THR A 737 -69.89 36.38 21.38
CA THR A 737 -70.82 35.29 21.03
C THR A 737 -72.16 35.40 21.75
N ASN A 738 -72.27 36.20 22.83
CA ASN A 738 -73.55 36.46 23.52
C ASN A 738 -74.56 37.27 22.66
N GLU A 739 -74.12 37.89 21.57
CA GLU A 739 -74.99 38.61 20.63
C GLU A 739 -75.63 37.68 19.58
N TYR A 740 -75.34 36.38 19.65
CA TYR A 740 -75.77 35.35 18.70
C TYR A 740 -76.55 34.25 19.42
N PRO A 741 -77.46 33.53 18.73
CA PRO A 741 -78.07 32.31 19.25
C PRO A 741 -77.02 31.25 19.63
N ASN A 742 -77.42 30.23 20.40
CA ASN A 742 -76.61 29.03 20.51
C ASN A 742 -76.79 28.15 19.26
N GLY A 743 -75.72 27.50 18.82
CA GLY A 743 -75.66 26.68 17.60
C GLY A 743 -74.41 26.94 16.77
N GLU A 744 -74.36 26.33 15.59
CA GLU A 744 -73.27 26.51 14.61
C GLU A 744 -73.29 27.93 14.03
N HIS A 745 -72.10 28.56 13.94
CA HIS A 745 -71.91 29.89 13.37
C HIS A 745 -70.69 29.93 12.45
N THR A 746 -70.83 30.51 11.26
CA THR A 746 -69.75 30.48 10.25
C THR A 746 -68.85 31.70 10.38
N ILE A 747 -67.57 31.48 10.67
CA ILE A 747 -66.52 32.51 10.65
C ILE A 747 -65.76 32.41 9.34
N LEU A 748 -65.72 33.49 8.57
CA LEU A 748 -64.98 33.58 7.33
C LEU A 748 -63.93 34.71 7.42
N ALA A 749 -62.67 34.37 7.17
CA ALA A 749 -61.55 35.31 7.09
C ALA A 749 -61.03 35.40 5.65
N LYS A 750 -61.07 36.60 5.05
CA LYS A 750 -60.59 36.87 3.69
C LYS A 750 -59.28 37.65 3.72
N GLY A 751 -58.20 37.05 3.22
CA GLY A 751 -56.87 37.64 3.15
C GLY A 751 -56.64 38.38 1.84
N TYR A 752 -55.90 39.49 1.93
CA TYR A 752 -55.52 40.33 0.81
C TYR A 752 -54.04 40.72 0.92
N SER A 753 -53.42 41.03 -0.23
CA SER A 753 -52.07 41.58 -0.32
C SER A 753 -52.04 42.65 -1.41
N SER A 754 -51.51 43.84 -1.11
CA SER A 754 -51.48 45.00 -2.01
C SER A 754 -52.84 45.33 -2.66
N GLY A 755 -53.94 45.04 -1.95
CA GLY A 755 -55.32 45.22 -2.42
C GLY A 755 -55.88 44.09 -3.30
N GLN A 756 -55.08 43.09 -3.70
CA GLN A 756 -55.56 41.88 -4.37
C GLN A 756 -56.04 40.85 -3.34
N PHE A 757 -57.08 40.09 -3.68
CA PHE A 757 -57.55 38.97 -2.87
C PHE A 757 -56.64 37.76 -3.10
N ILE A 758 -56.09 37.18 -2.03
CA ILE A 758 -55.11 36.08 -2.11
C ILE A 758 -55.61 34.77 -1.50
N GLY A 759 -56.68 34.79 -0.70
CA GLY A 759 -57.26 33.57 -0.15
C GLY A 759 -58.32 33.83 0.91
N GLN A 760 -59.02 32.78 1.31
CA GLN A 760 -59.94 32.82 2.44
C GLN A 760 -59.96 31.48 3.18
N HIS A 761 -60.27 31.53 4.47
CA HIS A 761 -60.51 30.36 5.29
C HIS A 761 -61.82 30.52 6.05
N GLU A 762 -62.56 29.44 6.18
CA GLU A 762 -63.85 29.38 6.84
C GLU A 762 -63.81 28.30 7.92
N VAL A 763 -64.44 28.55 9.06
CA VAL A 763 -64.64 27.57 10.15
C VAL A 763 -66.03 27.75 10.75
N THR A 764 -66.59 26.69 11.29
CA THR A 764 -67.93 26.65 11.89
C THR A 764 -67.86 26.15 13.34
N PRO A 765 -67.45 27.00 14.30
CA PRO A 765 -67.57 26.69 15.73
C PRO A 765 -69.02 26.67 16.21
N ILE A 766 -69.22 26.10 17.41
CA ILE A 766 -70.52 25.99 18.07
C ILE A 766 -70.59 27.03 19.19
N VAL A 767 -71.46 28.03 19.05
CA VAL A 767 -71.74 28.98 20.13
C VAL A 767 -72.62 28.33 21.18
N GLU A 768 -72.18 28.30 22.42
CA GLU A 768 -72.93 27.71 23.54
C GLU A 768 -72.82 28.60 24.79
N ASN A 769 -73.66 29.63 24.86
CA ASN A 769 -73.62 30.63 25.94
C ASN A 769 -74.27 30.17 27.27
N THR A 770 -74.54 28.88 27.48
CA THR A 770 -75.02 28.41 28.79
C THR A 770 -73.88 28.28 29.82
N PRO A 771 -74.10 28.57 31.12
CA PRO A 771 -73.04 28.49 32.12
C PRO A 771 -72.56 27.04 32.36
N PRO A 772 -71.28 26.70 32.13
CA PRO A 772 -70.79 25.33 32.27
C PRO A 772 -70.69 24.90 33.75
N CYS A 773 -71.12 23.67 34.02
CA CYS A 773 -70.96 23.03 35.33
C CYS A 773 -69.52 22.50 35.49
N LEU A 774 -68.79 22.97 36.50
CA LEU A 774 -67.37 22.66 36.71
C LEU A 774 -67.08 21.17 36.97
N GLY A 775 -66.20 20.58 36.15
CA GLY A 775 -65.69 19.21 36.28
C GLY A 775 -64.24 19.08 35.80
N THR A 776 -63.30 19.04 36.73
CA THR A 776 -61.82 19.03 36.58
C THR A 776 -61.20 17.95 35.68
N ALA A 777 -60.05 18.27 35.04
CA ALA A 777 -59.04 17.30 34.61
C ALA A 777 -57.59 17.83 34.80
N PHE A 778 -56.60 16.94 34.89
CA PHE A 778 -55.25 17.19 35.44
C PHE A 778 -54.10 17.13 34.41
N VAL A 779 -52.89 17.48 34.90
CA VAL A 779 -51.61 17.68 34.19
C VAL A 779 -50.91 16.39 33.70
N SER A 780 -50.12 16.51 32.63
CA SER A 780 -49.05 15.60 32.15
C SER A 780 -47.74 16.40 31.97
N LEU A 781 -46.50 15.86 31.93
CA LEU A 781 -45.98 14.47 31.91
C LEU A 781 -44.61 14.44 32.66
N LEU A 782 -43.87 13.33 32.63
CA LEU A 782 -42.47 13.20 33.12
C LEU A 782 -41.60 12.47 32.08
N VAL A 783 -40.28 12.77 32.03
CA VAL A 783 -39.33 12.36 30.95
C VAL A 783 -38.29 11.32 31.43
N LEU A 784 -37.73 10.59 30.46
CA LEU A 784 -36.86 9.40 30.57
C LEU A 784 -35.46 9.59 31.20
N LEU A 785 -34.87 8.45 31.60
CA LEU A 785 -33.42 8.14 31.59
C LEU A 785 -33.24 6.84 30.77
N GLY A 786 -32.26 6.73 29.85
CA GLY A 786 -30.90 6.21 30.10
C GLY A 786 -30.81 4.72 29.68
N ALA A 787 -29.70 4.12 29.25
CA ALA A 787 -28.35 4.59 28.91
C ALA A 787 -27.69 3.57 27.94
N VAL A 788 -26.59 3.93 27.27
CA VAL A 788 -25.83 3.04 26.37
C VAL A 788 -24.61 2.45 27.09
N GLY A 789 -24.33 1.16 26.89
CA GLY A 789 -23.13 0.48 27.39
C GLY A 789 -22.21 0.02 26.26
N ILE A 790 -20.90 0.24 26.42
CA ILE A 790 -19.84 -0.17 25.48
C ILE A 790 -19.13 -1.40 26.05
N TYR A 791 -18.82 -2.39 25.19
CA TYR A 791 -17.98 -3.54 25.53
C TYR A 791 -16.63 -3.46 24.79
N ARG A 792 -15.54 -3.77 25.51
CA ARG A 792 -14.20 -3.96 24.94
C ARG A 792 -14.08 -5.33 24.28
N ARG A 793 -13.28 -5.41 23.22
CA ARG A 793 -12.69 -6.66 22.69
C ARG A 793 -11.29 -6.87 23.27
N ARG A 794 -10.77 -8.10 23.09
CA ARG A 794 -9.34 -8.40 22.99
C ARG A 794 -9.00 -8.44 21.50
#